data_AF-Q67SP9-F1
#
_entry.id   AF-Q67SP9-F1
#
_cell.length_a   1.000
_cell.length_b   1.000
_cell.length_c   1.000
_cell.angle_alpha   90.00
_cell.angle_beta   90.00
_cell.angle_gamma   90.00
#
_symmetry.space_group_name_H-M   'P 1'
#
loop_
_entity.id
_entity.type
_entity.pdbx_description
1 polymer ?
#
loop_
_entity_poly.entity_id
_entity_poly.type
_entity_poly.pdbx_seq_one_letter_code
_entity_poly.pdbx_strand_id
1 'polypeptide(L)'
;MSPIPCYAHSPGPRGWHDLYSHLTEVARMACQFAAPFGAGELAYWIGFCHDLGKINPAFQQYLETVNCGQPHPVVPHAIWGGALAYWLLWKHKQDAYMWKLLALPIYGHHAGLPNGGTISSVLEHFVQETPVALDQMMAYLQEHKALLPRLRAPALTGTRLELFIRMVYSALVDADYLDTEGHFNPAEASKRGGWPRLEELLEQFKRNQQEFMARVPDTLVNRVRREVYEACWHAAERPPGIFRLTVPTGGGKTRSGLAFALRHAVIHGLRRVVVAIPYTSIIDQTATEYRKILGNAAVVEHHSQLQPPEDESQSELALRQRLATENWDAPLIVTTTVQLFESLFSARPHQARKLHNLARSVILLDEVQSLPPEILAPTVDVLRSLVENYGVTVVLCTATQPALDRVPALSDFQEVGISEIVTDYPRHFTLLRRVQYERRAEPMTWAELAREVANRSQIMVVLNRRRDALALLEVLKEDPDVFHLSTLLCGAHRREVLNEVKQRLKDGKRVRLISTQVVEAGVDLDFPEVWRAVGPLDRIVQAAGRCNREGARHFGRLVIFEPAEGGSPSGPYKVGIEKARQILEHYPPDALHSPDIFREYFAELYSTVNLDAKNIQQLREDLNYPEVASRYRLIAEDTVPVVVDYKDGFRRLDDWLRRPTLEAWRALQPYVVSIYRREVHQNTEWLEPVFGGLYRWSGGYDPKRGLVQSFHDPSDLIA
;
A
#
# COMPACT_ATOMS: atom_id res chain seq x y z
N MET A 1 15.51 -52.85 0.83
CA MET A 1 14.31 -52.54 0.03
C MET A 1 14.54 -51.16 -0.56
N SER A 2 14.43 -50.98 -1.87
CA SER A 2 14.45 -49.63 -2.43
C SER A 2 13.32 -48.82 -1.78
N PRO A 3 13.56 -47.60 -1.30
CA PRO A 3 12.51 -46.80 -0.69
C PRO A 3 11.38 -46.60 -1.71
N ILE A 4 10.14 -46.67 -1.22
CA ILE A 4 8.96 -46.31 -2.03
C ILE A 4 9.16 -44.86 -2.47
N PRO A 5 9.08 -44.54 -3.77
CA PRO A 5 9.25 -43.17 -4.24
C PRO A 5 8.16 -42.29 -3.62
N CYS A 6 8.57 -41.22 -2.93
CA CYS A 6 7.66 -40.23 -2.36
C CYS A 6 7.61 -39.00 -3.24
N TYR A 7 6.42 -38.50 -3.50
CA TYR A 7 6.20 -37.34 -4.36
C TYR A 7 5.68 -36.13 -3.57
N ALA A 8 6.12 -34.94 -3.96
CA ALA A 8 5.62 -33.68 -3.40
C ALA A 8 4.32 -33.21 -4.10
N HIS A 9 4.20 -33.45 -5.40
CA HIS A 9 3.08 -32.99 -6.22
C HIS A 9 2.69 -34.03 -7.27
N SER A 10 1.44 -33.91 -7.75
CA SER A 10 0.94 -34.68 -8.89
C SER A 10 1.73 -34.39 -10.19
N PRO A 11 1.58 -35.23 -11.23
CA PRO A 11 2.32 -35.07 -12.47
C PRO A 11 2.08 -33.71 -13.15
N GLY A 12 3.19 -33.05 -13.51
CA GLY A 12 3.22 -31.90 -14.41
C GLY A 12 3.71 -32.29 -15.81
N PRO A 13 4.07 -31.32 -16.67
CA PRO A 13 4.62 -31.59 -18.01
C PRO A 13 5.87 -32.47 -18.03
N ARG A 14 6.62 -32.54 -16.90
CA ARG A 14 7.85 -33.32 -16.75
C ARG A 14 7.66 -34.62 -15.94
N GLY A 15 6.42 -35.02 -15.68
CA GLY A 15 6.10 -36.20 -14.85
C GLY A 15 5.87 -35.83 -13.38
N TRP A 16 6.04 -36.81 -12.49
CA TRP A 16 5.86 -36.64 -11.04
C TRP A 16 6.93 -35.72 -10.42
N HIS A 17 6.56 -34.94 -9.40
CA HIS A 17 7.51 -34.13 -8.65
C HIS A 17 8.06 -34.92 -7.46
N ASP A 18 9.31 -35.37 -7.54
CA ASP A 18 9.98 -36.06 -6.42
C ASP A 18 10.08 -35.19 -5.16
N LEU A 19 9.78 -35.78 -4.00
CA LEU A 19 9.75 -35.04 -2.73
C LEU A 19 11.12 -34.51 -2.33
N TYR A 20 12.19 -35.33 -2.44
CA TYR A 20 13.51 -34.90 -2.02
C TYR A 20 14.03 -33.74 -2.87
N SER A 21 13.79 -33.82 -4.18
CA SER A 21 14.13 -32.77 -5.15
C SER A 21 13.41 -31.47 -4.83
N HIS A 22 12.10 -31.52 -4.58
CA HIS A 22 11.30 -30.37 -4.18
C HIS A 22 11.83 -29.73 -2.88
N LEU A 23 12.00 -30.52 -1.81
CA LEU A 23 12.50 -30.02 -0.52
C LEU A 23 13.88 -29.36 -0.65
N THR A 24 14.75 -29.93 -1.48
CA THR A 24 16.11 -29.41 -1.71
C THR A 24 16.09 -28.11 -2.51
N GLU A 25 15.27 -28.00 -3.56
CA GLU A 25 15.14 -26.77 -4.36
C GLU A 25 14.48 -25.64 -3.56
N VAL A 26 13.43 -25.93 -2.80
CA VAL A 26 12.80 -24.97 -1.88
C VAL A 26 13.80 -24.50 -0.83
N ALA A 27 14.55 -25.41 -0.19
CA ALA A 27 15.60 -25.07 0.77
C ALA A 27 16.68 -24.18 0.16
N ARG A 28 17.14 -24.50 -1.05
CA ARG A 28 18.15 -23.72 -1.79
C ARG A 28 17.65 -22.31 -2.09
N MET A 29 16.43 -22.17 -2.60
CA MET A 29 15.85 -20.86 -2.91
C MET A 29 15.58 -20.03 -1.65
N ALA A 30 14.97 -20.63 -0.62
CA ALA A 30 14.72 -19.95 0.65
C ALA A 30 16.03 -19.44 1.29
N CYS A 31 17.10 -20.23 1.23
CA CYS A 31 18.44 -19.83 1.65
C CYS A 31 18.93 -18.59 0.89
N GLN A 32 18.83 -18.59 -0.43
CA GLN A 32 19.24 -17.46 -1.28
C GLN A 32 18.42 -16.20 -1.00
N PHE A 33 17.11 -16.34 -0.80
CA PHE A 33 16.19 -15.25 -0.49
C PHE A 33 16.45 -14.63 0.88
N ALA A 34 16.87 -15.44 1.86
CA ALA A 34 17.11 -15.02 3.23
C ALA A 34 18.56 -14.58 3.53
N ALA A 35 19.51 -14.93 2.66
CA ALA A 35 20.93 -14.54 2.78
C ALA A 35 21.15 -13.02 2.93
N PRO A 36 20.43 -12.12 2.22
CA PRO A 36 20.62 -10.66 2.32
C PRO A 36 20.41 -10.06 3.72
N PHE A 37 19.70 -10.77 4.60
CA PHE A 37 19.47 -10.37 6.00
C PHE A 37 19.98 -11.43 7.00
N GLY A 38 20.94 -12.25 6.57
CA GLY A 38 21.68 -13.16 7.46
C GLY A 38 20.92 -14.39 7.94
N ALA A 39 19.79 -14.75 7.31
CA ALA A 39 18.97 -15.89 7.72
C ALA A 39 19.02 -17.07 6.74
N GLY A 40 20.01 -17.13 5.85
CA GLY A 40 20.12 -18.16 4.81
C GLY A 40 20.13 -19.60 5.34
N GLU A 41 20.98 -19.89 6.34
CA GLU A 41 21.05 -21.23 6.95
C GLU A 41 19.72 -21.62 7.60
N LEU A 42 19.11 -20.70 8.36
CA LEU A 42 17.82 -20.93 8.99
C LEU A 42 16.72 -21.21 7.96
N ALA A 43 16.65 -20.39 6.91
CA ALA A 43 15.66 -20.53 5.84
C ALA A 43 15.87 -21.81 5.02
N TYR A 44 17.11 -22.26 4.83
CA TYR A 44 17.40 -23.56 4.22
C TYR A 44 16.68 -24.68 4.96
N TRP A 45 16.85 -24.76 6.29
CA TRP A 45 16.26 -25.84 7.09
C TRP A 45 14.75 -25.73 7.22
N ILE A 46 14.22 -24.51 7.24
CA ILE A 46 12.79 -24.27 7.17
C ILE A 46 12.25 -24.80 5.83
N GLY A 47 12.89 -24.48 4.70
CA GLY A 47 12.54 -24.99 3.38
C GLY A 47 12.67 -26.51 3.28
N PHE A 48 13.72 -27.10 3.82
CA PHE A 48 13.93 -28.55 3.75
C PHE A 48 12.90 -29.33 4.59
N CYS A 49 12.44 -28.74 5.70
CA CYS A 49 11.50 -29.39 6.61
C CYS A 49 10.02 -29.09 6.33
N HIS A 50 9.70 -28.11 5.47
CA HIS A 50 8.34 -27.57 5.40
C HIS A 50 7.28 -28.61 5.01
N ASP A 51 7.65 -29.46 4.05
CA ASP A 51 6.77 -30.44 3.41
C ASP A 51 7.11 -31.89 3.74
N LEU A 52 7.93 -32.13 4.78
CA LEU A 52 8.26 -33.49 5.23
C LEU A 52 7.02 -34.33 5.57
N GLY A 53 5.89 -33.71 5.91
CA GLY A 53 4.62 -34.41 6.13
C GLY A 53 4.08 -35.14 4.91
N LYS A 54 4.56 -34.84 3.70
CA LYS A 54 4.14 -35.52 2.47
C LYS A 54 4.61 -36.97 2.39
N ILE A 55 5.57 -37.41 3.23
CA ILE A 55 5.94 -38.83 3.35
C ILE A 55 4.79 -39.71 3.89
N ASN A 56 3.78 -39.09 4.52
CA ASN A 56 2.62 -39.78 5.05
C ASN A 56 1.96 -40.63 3.95
N PRO A 57 1.77 -41.95 4.15
CA PRO A 57 1.11 -42.81 3.18
C PRO A 57 -0.26 -42.29 2.73
N ALA A 58 -1.03 -41.66 3.63
CA ALA A 58 -2.32 -41.06 3.29
C ALA A 58 -2.17 -39.88 2.31
N PHE A 59 -1.09 -39.11 2.40
CA PHE A 59 -0.80 -38.02 1.46
C PHE A 59 -0.36 -38.55 0.10
N GLN A 60 0.46 -39.61 0.06
CA GLN A 60 0.85 -40.26 -1.20
C GLN A 60 -0.37 -40.86 -1.92
N GLN A 61 -1.26 -41.53 -1.19
CA GLN A 61 -2.53 -42.03 -1.73
C GLN A 61 -3.44 -40.90 -2.22
N TYR A 62 -3.47 -39.77 -1.52
CA TYR A 62 -4.18 -38.56 -1.96
C TYR A 62 -3.66 -38.08 -3.33
N LEU A 63 -2.34 -37.99 -3.52
CA LEU A 63 -1.76 -37.56 -4.80
C LEU A 63 -2.11 -38.52 -5.95
N GLU A 64 -2.06 -39.84 -5.70
CA GLU A 64 -2.46 -40.86 -6.69
C GLU A 64 -3.94 -40.72 -7.07
N THR A 65 -4.81 -40.49 -6.08
CA THR A 65 -6.26 -40.32 -6.29
C THR A 65 -6.57 -39.06 -7.10
N VAL A 66 -5.89 -37.95 -6.78
CA VAL A 66 -6.00 -36.68 -7.52
C VAL A 66 -5.53 -36.85 -8.96
N ASN A 67 -4.42 -37.57 -9.19
CA ASN A 67 -3.93 -37.85 -10.53
C ASN A 67 -4.93 -38.68 -11.37
N CYS A 68 -5.69 -39.57 -10.73
CA CYS A 68 -6.77 -40.32 -11.36
C CYS A 68 -8.06 -39.50 -11.60
N GLY A 69 -8.05 -38.19 -11.29
CA GLY A 69 -9.21 -37.31 -11.44
C GLY A 69 -10.33 -37.57 -10.44
N GLN A 70 -10.06 -38.31 -9.36
CA GLN A 70 -11.04 -38.65 -8.34
C GLN A 70 -11.01 -37.64 -7.19
N PRO A 71 -12.18 -37.26 -6.61
CA PRO A 71 -12.22 -36.38 -5.46
C PRO A 71 -11.69 -37.12 -4.22
N HIS A 72 -10.77 -36.49 -3.50
CA HIS A 72 -10.25 -36.98 -2.23
C HIS A 72 -10.15 -35.80 -1.24
N PRO A 73 -10.51 -35.98 0.04
CA PRO A 73 -10.32 -34.93 1.05
C PRO A 73 -8.84 -34.56 1.18
N VAL A 74 -8.55 -33.27 1.33
CA VAL A 74 -7.18 -32.77 1.48
C VAL A 74 -6.58 -33.34 2.77
N VAL A 75 -5.41 -33.96 2.67
CA VAL A 75 -4.68 -34.52 3.81
C VAL A 75 -3.75 -33.45 4.38
N PRO A 76 -3.90 -33.03 5.66
CA PRO A 76 -3.01 -32.03 6.24
C PRO A 76 -1.58 -32.57 6.40
N HIS A 77 -0.61 -31.88 5.79
CA HIS A 77 0.81 -32.24 5.87
C HIS A 77 1.68 -31.18 6.58
N ALA A 78 1.30 -29.90 6.52
CA ALA A 78 2.08 -28.80 7.10
C ALA A 78 2.35 -28.92 8.62
N ILE A 79 1.47 -29.60 9.36
CA ILE A 79 1.63 -29.81 10.80
C ILE A 79 2.82 -30.71 11.15
N TRP A 80 3.20 -31.64 10.27
CA TRP A 80 4.24 -32.65 10.54
C TRP A 80 5.62 -31.99 10.70
N GLY A 81 6.04 -31.16 9.74
CA GLY A 81 7.33 -30.48 9.80
C GLY A 81 7.42 -29.52 11.00
N GLY A 82 6.32 -28.82 11.32
CA GLY A 82 6.23 -27.93 12.47
C GLY A 82 6.34 -28.71 13.79
N ALA A 83 5.69 -29.86 13.87
CA ALA A 83 5.73 -30.76 15.02
C ALA A 83 7.13 -31.36 15.22
N LEU A 84 7.82 -31.73 14.13
CA LEU A 84 9.21 -32.19 14.19
C LEU A 84 10.14 -31.11 14.76
N ALA A 85 10.03 -29.88 14.27
CA ALA A 85 10.82 -28.75 14.77
C ALA A 85 10.53 -28.47 16.25
N TYR A 86 9.26 -28.50 16.66
CA TYR A 86 8.84 -28.37 18.05
C TYR A 86 9.41 -29.47 18.94
N TRP A 87 9.28 -30.74 18.53
CA TRP A 87 9.80 -31.88 19.29
C TRP A 87 11.33 -31.80 19.46
N LEU A 88 12.08 -31.59 18.37
CA LEU A 88 13.55 -31.54 18.41
C LEU A 88 14.11 -30.38 19.25
N LEU A 89 13.50 -29.19 19.13
CA LEU A 89 14.06 -27.98 19.72
C LEU A 89 13.48 -27.68 21.11
N TRP A 90 12.18 -27.88 21.29
CA TRP A 90 11.54 -27.63 22.58
C TRP A 90 11.63 -28.85 23.51
N LYS A 91 11.17 -30.03 23.08
CA LYS A 91 11.14 -31.21 23.98
C LYS A 91 12.52 -31.74 24.32
N HIS A 92 13.43 -31.79 23.35
CA HIS A 92 14.77 -32.33 23.57
C HIS A 92 15.81 -31.31 24.01
N LYS A 93 15.76 -30.08 23.47
CA LYS A 93 16.78 -29.05 23.74
C LYS A 93 16.31 -27.93 24.65
N GLN A 94 15.03 -27.87 25.00
CA GLN A 94 14.42 -26.80 25.81
C GLN A 94 14.67 -25.39 25.25
N ASP A 95 14.81 -25.27 23.93
CA ASP A 95 15.12 -24.00 23.26
C ASP A 95 13.82 -23.29 22.83
N ALA A 96 13.29 -22.46 23.73
CA ALA A 96 12.05 -21.68 23.55
C ALA A 96 12.07 -20.76 22.33
N TYR A 97 13.27 -20.34 21.91
CA TYR A 97 13.48 -19.36 20.87
C TYR A 97 13.52 -20.03 19.49
N MET A 98 14.39 -21.02 19.35
CA MET A 98 14.63 -21.69 18.07
C MET A 98 13.41 -22.46 17.57
N TRP A 99 12.63 -23.10 18.45
CA TRP A 99 11.47 -23.85 17.99
C TRP A 99 10.44 -22.93 17.30
N LYS A 100 10.24 -21.70 17.80
CA LYS A 100 9.32 -20.72 17.19
C LYS A 100 9.81 -20.25 15.83
N LEU A 101 11.13 -20.04 15.70
CA LEU A 101 11.74 -19.63 14.43
C LEU A 101 11.50 -20.64 13.30
N LEU A 102 11.47 -21.94 13.61
CA LEU A 102 11.27 -22.98 12.61
C LEU A 102 9.80 -23.38 12.48
N ALA A 103 9.14 -23.68 13.59
CA ALA A 103 7.82 -24.27 13.58
C ALA A 103 6.74 -23.32 13.06
N LEU A 104 6.84 -22.00 13.34
CA LEU A 104 5.80 -21.05 12.90
C LEU A 104 5.80 -20.88 11.36
N PRO A 105 6.94 -20.61 10.69
CA PRO A 105 6.98 -20.57 9.24
C PRO A 105 6.58 -21.90 8.58
N ILE A 106 7.10 -23.03 9.11
CA ILE A 106 6.79 -24.36 8.57
C ILE A 106 5.30 -24.65 8.72
N TYR A 107 4.70 -24.48 9.88
CA TYR A 107 3.27 -24.75 10.06
C TYR A 107 2.40 -23.85 9.17
N GLY A 108 2.81 -22.59 9.00
CA GLY A 108 2.01 -21.57 8.32
C GLY A 108 2.10 -21.56 6.79
N HIS A 109 2.96 -22.35 6.15
CA HIS A 109 3.30 -22.17 4.73
C HIS A 109 2.10 -22.22 3.75
N HIS A 110 1.03 -22.93 4.09
CA HIS A 110 -0.23 -22.92 3.30
C HIS A 110 -1.37 -22.10 3.92
N ALA A 111 -1.56 -22.17 5.24
CA ALA A 111 -2.71 -21.54 5.92
C ALA A 111 -2.47 -20.09 6.34
N GLY A 112 -1.20 -19.65 6.38
CA GLY A 112 -0.78 -18.41 6.98
C GLY A 112 -0.09 -18.60 8.33
N LEU A 113 0.68 -17.58 8.75
CA LEU A 113 1.36 -17.61 10.04
C LEU A 113 0.34 -17.73 11.21
N PRO A 114 0.52 -18.70 12.13
CA PRO A 114 -0.43 -18.97 13.20
C PRO A 114 -0.25 -18.02 14.39
N ASN A 115 -1.08 -18.14 15.42
CA ASN A 115 -0.82 -17.52 16.72
C ASN A 115 0.26 -18.31 17.48
N GLY A 116 1.41 -17.67 17.74
CA GLY A 116 2.55 -18.28 18.42
C GLY A 116 2.29 -18.76 19.85
N GLY A 117 1.28 -18.22 20.53
CA GLY A 117 0.90 -18.61 21.89
C GLY A 117 0.00 -19.86 21.96
N THR A 118 -0.79 -20.14 20.93
CA THR A 118 -1.72 -21.29 20.92
C THR A 118 -1.19 -22.49 20.16
N ILE A 119 -0.29 -22.27 19.20
CA ILE A 119 0.26 -23.32 18.33
C ILE A 119 1.06 -24.38 19.09
N SER A 120 1.71 -24.03 20.19
CA SER A 120 2.46 -25.01 21.00
C SER A 120 1.57 -26.17 21.46
N SER A 121 0.33 -25.88 21.89
CA SER A 121 -0.62 -26.91 22.33
C SER A 121 -1.09 -27.80 21.18
N VAL A 122 -1.26 -27.23 19.98
CA VAL A 122 -1.62 -27.98 18.77
C VAL A 122 -0.49 -28.93 18.37
N LEU A 123 0.75 -28.43 18.35
CA LEU A 123 1.92 -29.25 18.02
C LEU A 123 2.18 -30.32 19.08
N GLU A 124 2.04 -29.98 20.36
CA GLU A 124 2.14 -30.91 21.48
C GLU A 124 1.17 -32.08 21.33
N HIS A 125 -0.10 -31.79 21.08
CA HIS A 125 -1.13 -32.80 20.90
C HIS A 125 -0.82 -33.71 19.71
N PHE A 126 -0.44 -33.14 18.57
CA PHE A 126 -0.07 -33.90 17.39
C PHE A 126 1.12 -34.85 17.63
N VAL A 127 2.15 -34.38 18.33
CA VAL A 127 3.33 -35.17 18.72
C VAL A 127 2.93 -36.37 19.60
N GLN A 128 1.96 -36.19 20.49
CA GLN A 128 1.49 -37.26 21.39
C GLN A 128 0.64 -38.31 20.67
N GLU A 129 -0.21 -37.89 19.73
CA GLU A 129 -1.10 -38.79 19.00
C GLU A 129 -0.40 -39.55 17.87
N THR A 130 0.68 -38.98 17.32
CA THR A 130 1.33 -39.52 16.11
C THR A 130 2.84 -39.73 16.27
N PRO A 131 3.32 -40.50 17.27
CA PRO A 131 4.76 -40.72 17.48
C PRO A 131 5.45 -41.38 16.28
N VAL A 132 4.74 -42.27 15.58
CA VAL A 132 5.25 -42.95 14.36
C VAL A 132 5.58 -41.97 13.24
N ALA A 133 4.86 -40.84 13.15
CA ALA A 133 5.13 -39.81 12.15
C ALA A 133 6.51 -39.15 12.35
N LEU A 134 6.91 -38.94 13.61
CA LEU A 134 8.23 -38.40 13.95
C LEU A 134 9.34 -39.37 13.57
N ASP A 135 9.15 -40.66 13.86
CA ASP A 135 10.11 -41.71 13.49
C ASP A 135 10.30 -41.80 11.97
N GLN A 136 9.21 -41.70 11.20
CA GLN A 136 9.25 -41.68 9.74
C GLN A 136 10.03 -40.47 9.20
N MET A 137 9.77 -39.26 9.70
CA MET A 137 10.51 -38.07 9.27
C MET A 137 11.99 -38.16 9.66
N MET A 138 12.30 -38.64 10.87
CA MET A 138 13.67 -38.84 11.34
C MET A 138 14.42 -39.87 10.48
N ALA A 139 13.77 -40.98 10.12
CA ALA A 139 14.33 -41.99 9.23
C ALA A 139 14.61 -41.40 7.83
N TYR A 140 13.67 -40.62 7.29
CA TYR A 140 13.83 -39.94 6.00
C TYR A 140 15.01 -38.95 6.01
N LEU A 141 15.15 -38.15 7.07
CA LEU A 141 16.29 -37.26 7.27
C LEU A 141 17.62 -38.02 7.32
N GLN A 142 17.66 -39.14 8.05
CA GLN A 142 18.86 -39.98 8.15
C GLN A 142 19.23 -40.63 6.81
N GLU A 143 18.25 -41.16 6.08
CA GLU A 143 18.43 -41.78 4.76
C GLU A 143 19.08 -40.80 3.77
N HIS A 144 18.63 -39.56 3.77
CA HIS A 144 19.16 -38.49 2.91
C HIS A 144 20.38 -37.78 3.51
N LYS A 145 20.93 -38.28 4.63
CA LYS A 145 22.07 -37.69 5.36
C LYS A 145 21.86 -36.22 5.73
N ALA A 146 20.61 -35.80 5.89
CA ALA A 146 20.20 -34.46 6.27
C ALA A 146 20.17 -34.35 7.81
N LEU A 147 21.30 -33.99 8.41
CA LEU A 147 21.36 -33.73 9.85
C LEU A 147 21.11 -32.25 10.11
N LEU A 148 20.11 -31.93 10.94
CA LEU A 148 19.88 -30.57 11.43
C LEU A 148 21.15 -30.05 12.13
N PRO A 149 21.83 -29.03 11.59
CA PRO A 149 23.06 -28.51 12.14
C PRO A 149 22.74 -27.68 13.37
N ARG A 150 23.79 -27.18 14.01
CA ARG A 150 23.65 -26.15 15.03
C ARG A 150 23.28 -24.83 14.37
N LEU A 151 21.97 -24.64 14.20
CA LEU A 151 21.39 -23.43 13.62
C LEU A 151 21.83 -22.19 14.39
N ARG A 152 22.20 -21.15 13.64
CA ARG A 152 22.47 -19.82 14.18
C ARG A 152 21.30 -18.91 13.81
N ALA A 153 20.84 -18.15 14.79
CA ALA A 153 19.85 -17.11 14.58
C ALA A 153 20.29 -15.85 15.34
N PRO A 154 19.95 -14.66 14.86
CA PRO A 154 20.18 -13.43 15.62
C PRO A 154 19.37 -13.50 16.92
N ALA A 155 19.87 -12.89 18.00
CA ALA A 155 19.17 -12.84 19.29
C ALA A 155 18.17 -11.68 19.28
N LEU A 156 17.05 -11.83 18.57
CA LEU A 156 16.00 -10.83 18.46
C LEU A 156 14.88 -11.12 19.48
N THR A 157 14.20 -10.07 19.93
CA THR A 157 13.08 -10.15 20.88
C THR A 157 11.92 -9.25 20.44
N GLY A 158 10.75 -9.46 21.04
CA GLY A 158 9.57 -8.63 20.82
C GLY A 158 9.20 -8.50 19.34
N THR A 159 8.92 -7.26 18.92
CA THR A 159 8.49 -6.93 17.56
C THR A 159 9.56 -7.18 16.48
N ARG A 160 10.85 -7.16 16.84
CA ARG A 160 11.95 -7.51 15.92
C ARG A 160 11.97 -9.01 15.60
N LEU A 161 11.73 -9.85 16.60
CA LEU A 161 11.60 -11.30 16.41
C LEU A 161 10.39 -11.63 15.52
N GLU A 162 9.26 -10.98 15.78
CA GLU A 162 8.03 -11.13 14.99
C GLU A 162 8.28 -10.84 13.50
N LEU A 163 8.89 -9.69 13.19
CA LEU A 163 9.20 -9.34 11.81
C LEU A 163 10.21 -10.31 11.18
N PHE A 164 11.20 -10.79 11.96
CA PHE A 164 12.19 -11.76 11.48
C PHE A 164 11.57 -13.09 11.06
N ILE A 165 10.68 -13.64 11.88
CA ILE A 165 9.94 -14.85 11.54
C ILE A 165 9.10 -14.61 10.28
N ARG A 166 8.47 -13.44 10.15
CA ARG A 166 7.69 -13.06 8.96
C ARG A 166 8.53 -12.96 7.69
N MET A 167 9.75 -12.43 7.79
CA MET A 167 10.68 -12.30 6.67
C MET A 167 11.25 -13.65 6.23
N VAL A 168 11.52 -14.56 7.16
CA VAL A 168 11.92 -15.94 6.85
C VAL A 168 10.75 -16.74 6.26
N TYR A 169 9.55 -16.59 6.82
CA TYR A 169 8.32 -17.15 6.27
C TYR A 169 8.06 -16.67 4.84
N SER A 170 8.27 -15.38 4.55
CA SER A 170 8.19 -14.84 3.20
C SER A 170 9.13 -15.55 2.23
N ALA A 171 10.38 -15.81 2.63
CA ALA A 171 11.37 -16.52 1.83
C ALA A 171 10.96 -17.98 1.58
N LEU A 172 10.44 -18.67 2.60
CA LEU A 172 9.92 -20.04 2.47
C LEU A 172 8.77 -20.11 1.46
N VAL A 173 7.74 -19.29 1.68
CA VAL A 173 6.52 -19.35 0.87
C VAL A 173 6.84 -18.99 -0.58
N ASP A 174 7.66 -17.97 -0.84
CA ASP A 174 7.99 -17.65 -2.23
C ASP A 174 8.80 -18.76 -2.91
N ALA A 175 9.72 -19.42 -2.19
CA ALA A 175 10.46 -20.56 -2.72
C ALA A 175 9.55 -21.74 -3.07
N ASP A 176 8.63 -22.12 -2.20
CA ASP A 176 7.65 -23.19 -2.44
C ASP A 176 6.76 -22.89 -3.67
N TYR A 177 6.24 -21.66 -3.75
CA TYR A 177 5.43 -21.24 -4.89
C TYR A 177 6.21 -21.25 -6.21
N LEU A 178 7.47 -20.79 -6.22
CA LEU A 178 8.29 -20.75 -7.44
C LEU A 178 8.70 -22.15 -7.91
N ASP A 179 9.00 -23.07 -6.99
CA ASP A 179 9.31 -24.45 -7.34
C ASP A 179 8.08 -25.17 -7.91
N THR A 180 6.93 -25.00 -7.24
CA THR A 180 5.63 -25.51 -7.70
C THR A 180 5.26 -24.95 -9.08
N GLU A 181 5.46 -23.65 -9.31
CA GLU A 181 5.23 -23.03 -10.62
C GLU A 181 6.18 -23.62 -11.68
N GLY A 182 7.46 -23.79 -11.38
CA GLY A 182 8.43 -24.41 -12.28
C GLY A 182 8.05 -25.84 -12.67
N HIS A 183 7.41 -26.58 -11.77
CA HIS A 183 6.91 -27.94 -12.03
C HIS A 183 5.69 -27.93 -12.96
N PHE A 184 4.66 -27.15 -12.64
CA PHE A 184 3.39 -27.18 -13.38
C PHE A 184 3.38 -26.30 -14.63
N ASN A 185 4.05 -25.15 -14.60
CA ASN A 185 4.04 -24.12 -15.64
C ASN A 185 5.47 -23.68 -16.02
N PRO A 186 6.34 -24.58 -16.53
CA PRO A 186 7.73 -24.27 -16.83
C PRO A 186 7.91 -23.12 -17.84
N ALA A 187 6.93 -22.92 -18.73
CA ALA A 187 6.94 -21.82 -19.70
C ALA A 187 6.64 -20.44 -19.11
N GLU A 188 5.91 -20.36 -17.99
CA GLU A 188 5.73 -19.10 -17.25
C GLU A 188 6.94 -18.84 -16.35
N ALA A 189 7.42 -19.88 -15.66
CA ALA A 189 8.58 -19.79 -14.78
C ALA A 189 9.84 -19.28 -15.50
N SER A 190 10.07 -19.71 -16.75
CA SER A 190 11.21 -19.26 -17.56
C SER A 190 11.16 -17.78 -17.95
N LYS A 191 10.01 -17.13 -17.82
CA LYS A 191 9.82 -15.71 -18.15
C LYS A 191 10.06 -14.77 -16.98
N ARG A 192 10.20 -15.29 -15.75
CA ARG A 192 10.57 -14.52 -14.56
C ARG A 192 12.00 -13.98 -14.67
N GLY A 193 12.26 -12.83 -14.04
CA GLY A 193 13.57 -12.19 -14.06
C GLY A 193 13.90 -11.49 -15.39
N GLY A 194 15.18 -11.46 -15.79
CA GLY A 194 15.62 -10.77 -17.01
C GLY A 194 15.42 -9.24 -16.96
N TRP A 195 15.38 -8.67 -15.76
CA TRP A 195 15.25 -7.24 -15.53
C TRP A 195 16.57 -6.50 -15.80
N PRO A 196 16.53 -5.23 -16.27
CA PRO A 196 17.73 -4.40 -16.34
C PRO A 196 18.37 -4.26 -14.96
N ARG A 197 19.69 -4.18 -14.92
CA ARG A 197 20.40 -3.97 -13.65
C ARG A 197 20.21 -2.55 -13.16
N LEU A 198 20.34 -2.31 -11.84
CA LEU A 198 20.20 -0.96 -11.27
C LEU A 198 21.21 0.03 -11.87
N GLU A 199 22.41 -0.44 -12.22
CA GLU A 199 23.44 0.34 -12.91
C GLU A 199 22.96 0.78 -14.30
N GLU A 200 22.31 -0.13 -15.05
CA GLU A 200 21.75 0.19 -16.37
C GLU A 200 20.61 1.20 -16.26
N LEU A 201 19.74 1.05 -15.24
CA LEU A 201 18.68 2.01 -14.94
C LEU A 201 19.24 3.39 -14.58
N LEU A 202 20.31 3.44 -13.78
CA LEU A 202 20.96 4.69 -13.43
C LEU A 202 21.57 5.38 -14.66
N GLU A 203 22.19 4.64 -15.57
CA GLU A 203 22.73 5.20 -16.82
C GLU A 203 21.63 5.68 -17.78
N GLN A 204 20.52 4.96 -17.89
CA GLN A 204 19.34 5.43 -18.63
C GLN A 204 18.78 6.71 -18.01
N PHE A 205 18.64 6.75 -16.69
CA PHE A 205 18.19 7.93 -15.95
C PHE A 205 19.12 9.14 -16.23
N LYS A 206 20.44 8.96 -16.16
CA LYS A 206 21.43 10.03 -16.42
C LYS A 206 21.28 10.61 -17.83
N ARG A 207 21.17 9.76 -18.85
CA ARG A 207 20.96 10.20 -20.24
C ARG A 207 19.67 10.99 -20.39
N ASN A 208 18.57 10.45 -19.87
CA ASN A 208 17.27 11.14 -19.90
C ASN A 208 17.32 12.49 -19.15
N GLN A 209 18.04 12.55 -18.02
CA GLN A 209 18.21 13.77 -17.24
C GLN A 209 18.99 14.84 -18.00
N GLN A 210 20.06 14.46 -18.71
CA GLN A 210 20.85 15.39 -19.53
C GLN A 210 20.00 15.98 -20.67
N GLU A 211 19.26 15.13 -21.38
CA GLU A 211 18.34 15.57 -22.44
C GLU A 211 17.24 16.49 -21.92
N PHE A 212 16.66 16.14 -20.77
CA PHE A 212 15.64 16.96 -20.11
C PHE A 212 16.20 18.34 -19.74
N MET A 213 17.36 18.39 -19.09
CA MET A 213 18.02 19.65 -18.72
C MET A 213 18.42 20.52 -19.92
N ALA A 214 18.71 19.93 -21.08
CA ALA A 214 19.02 20.67 -22.31
C ALA A 214 17.79 21.35 -22.94
N ARG A 215 16.58 20.84 -22.68
CA ARG A 215 15.32 21.35 -23.29
C ARG A 215 14.52 22.27 -22.37
N VAL A 216 14.76 22.20 -21.07
CA VAL A 216 13.95 22.88 -20.06
C VAL A 216 14.36 24.36 -19.97
N PRO A 217 13.40 25.30 -20.04
CA PRO A 217 13.71 26.74 -19.96
C PRO A 217 14.24 27.11 -18.58
N ASP A 218 15.14 28.09 -18.52
CA ASP A 218 15.70 28.60 -17.27
C ASP A 218 14.69 29.53 -16.55
N THR A 219 13.74 28.90 -15.86
CA THR A 219 12.75 29.58 -15.02
C THR A 219 13.11 29.39 -13.55
N LEU A 220 12.61 30.27 -12.67
CA LEU A 220 12.79 30.14 -11.22
C LEU A 220 12.38 28.74 -10.70
N VAL A 221 11.27 28.20 -11.20
CA VAL A 221 10.79 26.85 -10.85
C VAL A 221 11.80 25.77 -11.25
N ASN A 222 12.36 25.88 -12.45
CA ASN A 222 13.33 24.90 -12.94
C ASN A 222 14.70 25.02 -12.25
N ARG A 223 15.08 26.22 -11.79
CA ARG A 223 16.25 26.42 -10.91
C ARG A 223 16.06 25.70 -9.58
N VAL A 224 14.92 25.90 -8.90
CA VAL A 224 14.62 25.18 -7.65
C VAL A 224 14.58 23.66 -7.87
N ARG A 225 13.96 23.19 -8.95
CA ARG A 225 13.96 21.75 -9.30
C ARG A 225 15.38 21.20 -9.50
N ARG A 226 16.28 21.99 -10.10
CA ARG A 226 17.69 21.62 -10.29
C ARG A 226 18.42 21.55 -8.95
N GLU A 227 18.26 22.53 -8.08
CA GLU A 227 18.87 22.54 -6.75
C GLU A 227 18.40 21.34 -5.91
N VAL A 228 17.10 21.03 -5.93
CA VAL A 228 16.54 19.83 -5.26
C VAL A 228 17.11 18.55 -5.86
N TYR A 229 17.23 18.47 -7.19
CA TYR A 229 17.85 17.33 -7.88
C TYR A 229 19.32 17.14 -7.47
N GLU A 230 20.11 18.21 -7.46
CA GLU A 230 21.53 18.18 -7.07
C GLU A 230 21.69 17.77 -5.59
N ALA A 231 20.84 18.29 -4.70
CA ALA A 231 20.82 17.88 -3.30
C ALA A 231 20.53 16.37 -3.14
N CYS A 232 19.51 15.85 -3.84
CA CYS A 232 19.23 14.42 -3.90
C CYS A 232 20.41 13.60 -4.45
N TRP A 233 21.04 14.09 -5.52
CA TRP A 233 22.16 13.43 -6.16
C TRP A 233 23.37 13.29 -5.23
N HIS A 234 23.71 14.35 -4.50
CA HIS A 234 24.81 14.32 -3.54
C HIS A 234 24.47 13.55 -2.27
N ALA A 235 23.25 13.68 -1.74
CA ALA A 235 22.83 12.96 -0.54
C ALA A 235 22.83 11.44 -0.74
N ALA A 236 22.71 10.96 -1.97
CA ALA A 236 22.75 9.52 -2.29
C ALA A 236 24.08 8.84 -1.93
N GLU A 237 25.17 9.58 -1.72
CA GLU A 237 26.46 9.05 -1.26
C GLU A 237 26.55 8.84 0.26
N ARG A 238 25.61 9.41 1.02
CA ARG A 238 25.59 9.27 2.49
C ARG A 238 25.25 7.82 2.88
N PRO A 239 25.69 7.34 4.05
CA PRO A 239 25.40 5.97 4.50
C PRO A 239 23.90 5.63 4.50
N PRO A 240 23.51 4.35 4.27
CA PRO A 240 22.14 3.89 4.39
C PRO A 240 21.51 4.27 5.74
N GLY A 241 20.21 4.61 5.72
CA GLY A 241 19.51 5.08 6.90
C GLY A 241 18.13 5.65 6.58
N ILE A 242 17.67 6.60 7.41
CA ILE A 242 16.41 7.31 7.20
C ILE A 242 16.69 8.72 6.72
N PHE A 243 16.04 9.08 5.62
CA PHE A 243 16.14 10.38 4.98
C PHE A 243 14.80 11.10 4.96
N ARG A 244 14.84 12.42 5.04
CA ARG A 244 13.71 13.31 4.71
C ARG A 244 13.99 13.99 3.38
N LEU A 245 12.96 14.05 2.54
CA LEU A 245 12.93 14.86 1.33
C LEU A 245 11.81 15.89 1.46
N THR A 246 12.14 17.02 2.08
CA THR A 246 11.21 18.12 2.32
C THR A 246 11.20 19.06 1.12
N VAL A 247 10.18 18.95 0.27
CA VAL A 247 10.11 19.66 -1.02
C VAL A 247 8.72 20.23 -1.25
N PRO A 248 8.59 21.53 -1.59
CA PRO A 248 7.29 22.14 -1.89
C PRO A 248 6.65 21.52 -3.14
N THR A 249 5.32 21.61 -3.24
CA THR A 249 4.58 21.14 -4.42
C THR A 249 5.14 21.77 -5.70
N GLY A 250 5.43 20.92 -6.69
CA GLY A 250 6.04 21.35 -7.95
C GLY A 250 7.57 21.48 -7.94
N GLY A 251 8.23 21.30 -6.79
CA GLY A 251 9.69 21.35 -6.62
C GLY A 251 10.47 20.15 -7.19
N GLY A 252 9.83 19.22 -7.90
CA GLY A 252 10.51 18.13 -8.60
C GLY A 252 10.69 16.83 -7.81
N LYS A 253 9.91 16.64 -6.74
CA LYS A 253 10.01 15.50 -5.80
C LYS A 253 10.13 14.12 -6.48
N THR A 254 9.29 13.85 -7.48
CA THR A 254 9.22 12.55 -8.18
C THR A 254 10.54 12.18 -8.85
N ARG A 255 11.08 13.07 -9.69
CA ARG A 255 12.32 12.82 -10.45
C ARG A 255 13.56 12.86 -9.55
N SER A 256 13.62 13.80 -8.60
CA SER A 256 14.75 13.93 -7.67
C SER A 256 14.80 12.78 -6.66
N GLY A 257 13.64 12.31 -6.17
CA GLY A 257 13.55 11.12 -5.32
C GLY A 257 14.00 9.85 -6.04
N LEU A 258 13.59 9.65 -7.30
CA LEU A 258 14.08 8.54 -8.12
C LEU A 258 15.60 8.62 -8.35
N ALA A 259 16.14 9.82 -8.59
CA ALA A 259 17.58 10.03 -8.75
C ALA A 259 18.37 9.61 -7.50
N PHE A 260 17.91 10.04 -6.32
CA PHE A 260 18.48 9.61 -5.04
C PHE A 260 18.43 8.09 -4.93
N ALA A 261 17.26 7.48 -5.12
CA ALA A 261 17.08 6.06 -4.89
C ALA A 261 17.93 5.18 -5.81
N LEU A 262 17.98 5.46 -7.11
CA LEU A 262 18.81 4.71 -8.06
C LEU A 262 20.30 4.86 -7.74
N ARG A 263 20.77 6.09 -7.53
CA ARG A 263 22.18 6.36 -7.23
C ARG A 263 22.60 5.74 -5.91
N HIS A 264 21.80 5.89 -4.87
CA HIS A 264 22.05 5.34 -3.54
C HIS A 264 22.06 3.80 -3.57
N ALA A 265 21.12 3.20 -4.30
CA ALA A 265 21.09 1.75 -4.46
C ALA A 265 22.35 1.21 -5.14
N VAL A 266 22.84 1.87 -6.21
CA VAL A 266 24.07 1.48 -6.89
C VAL A 266 25.31 1.67 -6.00
N ILE A 267 25.44 2.81 -5.32
CA ILE A 267 26.61 3.11 -4.47
C ILE A 267 26.76 2.10 -3.32
N HIS A 268 25.65 1.73 -2.69
CA HIS A 268 25.66 0.85 -1.51
C HIS A 268 25.37 -0.62 -1.82
N GLY A 269 25.29 -1.00 -3.09
CA GLY A 269 24.99 -2.38 -3.51
C GLY A 269 23.66 -2.88 -2.95
N LEU A 270 22.63 -2.03 -2.99
CA LEU A 270 21.26 -2.40 -2.68
C LEU A 270 20.63 -3.08 -3.90
N ARG A 271 19.61 -3.90 -3.66
CA ARG A 271 19.03 -4.81 -4.65
C ARG A 271 17.93 -4.17 -5.48
N ARG A 272 17.22 -3.18 -4.94
CA ARG A 272 16.04 -2.59 -5.59
C ARG A 272 15.58 -1.27 -4.99
N VAL A 273 14.67 -0.62 -5.70
CA VAL A 273 13.92 0.58 -5.30
C VAL A 273 12.43 0.26 -5.24
N VAL A 274 11.77 0.64 -4.15
CA VAL A 274 10.33 0.52 -3.93
C VAL A 274 9.76 1.91 -3.71
N VAL A 275 8.80 2.33 -4.50
CA VAL A 275 8.12 3.63 -4.39
C VAL A 275 6.69 3.38 -3.95
N ALA A 276 6.34 3.80 -2.75
CA ALA A 276 5.00 3.66 -2.20
C ALA A 276 4.27 5.01 -2.20
N ILE A 277 3.09 5.03 -2.83
CA ILE A 277 2.27 6.23 -3.01
C ILE A 277 0.92 6.01 -2.32
N PRO A 278 0.38 6.97 -1.54
CA PRO A 278 -0.81 6.71 -0.73
C PRO A 278 -2.11 6.64 -1.54
N TYR A 279 -2.19 7.35 -2.66
CA TYR A 279 -3.42 7.48 -3.45
C TYR A 279 -3.32 6.71 -4.77
N THR A 280 -4.31 5.85 -5.02
CA THR A 280 -4.41 5.10 -6.28
C THR A 280 -4.61 6.01 -7.50
N SER A 281 -5.09 7.24 -7.33
CA SER A 281 -5.29 8.19 -8.43
C SER A 281 -3.99 8.76 -9.03
N ILE A 282 -2.84 8.62 -8.36
CA ILE A 282 -1.55 9.18 -8.80
C ILE A 282 -0.57 8.11 -9.26
N ILE A 283 -0.85 6.85 -8.92
CA ILE A 283 0.11 5.78 -9.17
C ILE A 283 0.36 5.59 -10.66
N ASP A 284 -0.71 5.56 -11.48
CA ASP A 284 -0.63 5.46 -12.93
C ASP A 284 0.22 6.59 -13.53
N GLN A 285 0.06 7.81 -13.02
CA GLN A 285 0.84 8.97 -13.47
C GLN A 285 2.32 8.82 -13.12
N THR A 286 2.65 8.40 -11.89
CA THR A 286 4.03 8.26 -11.45
C THR A 286 4.73 7.10 -12.16
N ALA A 287 4.05 5.96 -12.29
CA ALA A 287 4.55 4.81 -13.04
C ALA A 287 4.79 5.17 -14.52
N THR A 288 3.88 5.93 -15.13
CA THR A 288 4.02 6.43 -16.52
C THR A 288 5.24 7.35 -16.66
N GLU A 289 5.45 8.27 -15.72
CA GLU A 289 6.64 9.13 -15.72
C GLU A 289 7.93 8.31 -15.57
N TYR A 290 7.97 7.30 -14.70
CA TYR A 290 9.14 6.42 -14.58
C TYR A 290 9.38 5.58 -15.84
N ARG A 291 8.33 5.06 -16.48
CA ARG A 291 8.43 4.34 -17.76
C ARG A 291 9.00 5.23 -18.87
N LYS A 292 8.64 6.51 -18.93
CA LYS A 292 9.24 7.48 -19.87
C LYS A 292 10.74 7.70 -19.63
N ILE A 293 11.19 7.58 -18.37
CA ILE A 293 12.59 7.83 -17.98
C ILE A 293 13.45 6.58 -18.19
N LEU A 294 12.93 5.40 -17.81
CA LEU A 294 13.67 4.15 -17.67
C LEU A 294 13.25 3.06 -18.67
N GLY A 295 12.24 3.33 -19.51
CA GLY A 295 11.64 2.34 -20.39
C GLY A 295 10.61 1.44 -19.68
N ASN A 296 9.71 0.84 -20.48
CA ASN A 296 8.63 0.00 -19.98
C ASN A 296 9.12 -1.25 -19.26
N ALA A 297 10.25 -1.82 -19.68
CA ALA A 297 10.80 -3.05 -19.13
C ALA A 297 11.37 -2.90 -17.70
N ALA A 298 11.53 -1.68 -17.20
CA ALA A 298 12.18 -1.42 -15.91
C ALA A 298 11.21 -1.27 -14.73
N VAL A 299 9.94 -0.99 -14.99
CA VAL A 299 8.98 -0.53 -13.98
C VAL A 299 7.89 -1.56 -13.76
N VAL A 300 7.80 -2.11 -12.55
CA VAL A 300 6.65 -2.92 -12.12
C VAL A 300 5.70 -2.05 -11.33
N GLU A 301 4.44 -2.01 -11.76
CA GLU A 301 3.38 -1.25 -11.10
C GLU A 301 2.43 -2.22 -10.39
N HIS A 302 2.24 -2.04 -9.08
CA HIS A 302 1.41 -2.91 -8.26
C HIS A 302 0.42 -2.12 -7.41
N HIS A 303 -0.82 -2.06 -7.89
CA HIS A 303 -2.01 -1.71 -7.11
C HIS A 303 -3.22 -2.51 -7.60
N SER A 304 -4.30 -2.49 -6.82
CA SER A 304 -5.51 -3.29 -7.05
C SER A 304 -6.24 -3.06 -8.39
N GLN A 305 -5.80 -2.10 -9.23
CA GLN A 305 -6.54 -1.64 -10.41
C GLN A 305 -5.93 -2.05 -11.78
N LEU A 306 -4.76 -2.69 -11.87
CA LEU A 306 -4.04 -2.89 -13.17
C LEU A 306 -4.31 -4.17 -13.98
N GLN A 307 -4.84 -4.04 -15.20
CA GLN A 307 -4.60 -4.99 -16.31
C GLN A 307 -3.98 -4.26 -17.50
N PRO A 308 -3.06 -4.89 -18.24
CA PRO A 308 -2.70 -4.43 -19.57
C PRO A 308 -3.89 -4.64 -20.55
N PRO A 309 -4.04 -3.80 -21.59
CA PRO A 309 -4.98 -4.00 -22.68
C PRO A 309 -4.83 -5.39 -23.34
N GLU A 310 -5.87 -5.92 -23.98
CA GLU A 310 -5.88 -7.25 -24.61
C GLU A 310 -4.71 -7.47 -25.59
N ASP A 311 -4.33 -6.44 -26.37
CA ASP A 311 -3.20 -6.48 -27.30
C ASP A 311 -1.82 -6.55 -26.59
N GLU A 312 -1.69 -5.99 -25.38
CA GLU A 312 -0.46 -6.04 -24.57
C GLU A 312 -0.40 -7.26 -23.65
N SER A 313 -1.55 -7.86 -23.32
CA SER A 313 -1.70 -9.02 -22.42
C SER A 313 -0.99 -10.28 -22.94
N GLN A 314 -0.74 -10.35 -24.25
CA GLN A 314 0.01 -11.42 -24.90
C GLN A 314 1.51 -11.14 -24.99
N SER A 315 1.97 -9.95 -24.60
CA SER A 315 3.40 -9.62 -24.61
C SER A 315 4.13 -10.31 -23.47
N GLU A 316 5.34 -10.82 -23.74
CA GLU A 316 6.19 -11.45 -22.72
C GLU A 316 6.48 -10.50 -21.54
N LEU A 317 6.63 -9.20 -21.84
CA LEU A 317 6.88 -8.17 -20.84
C LEU A 317 5.70 -8.00 -19.87
N ALA A 318 4.46 -8.00 -20.36
CA ALA A 318 3.27 -7.85 -19.51
C ALA A 318 3.12 -9.05 -18.55
N LEU A 319 3.37 -10.27 -19.05
CA LEU A 319 3.35 -11.47 -18.21
C LEU A 319 4.45 -11.41 -17.15
N ARG A 320 5.67 -11.01 -17.52
CA ARG A 320 6.78 -10.83 -16.58
C ARG A 320 6.46 -9.80 -15.50
N GLN A 321 5.87 -8.66 -15.86
CA GLN A 321 5.42 -7.64 -14.89
C GLN A 321 4.35 -8.20 -13.95
N ARG A 322 3.37 -8.96 -14.46
CA ARG A 322 2.34 -9.60 -13.63
C ARG A 322 2.97 -10.53 -12.59
N LEU A 323 3.84 -11.44 -13.02
CA LEU A 323 4.51 -12.40 -12.15
C LEU A 323 5.34 -11.71 -11.06
N ALA A 324 5.97 -10.57 -11.37
CA ALA A 324 6.74 -9.77 -10.41
C ALA A 324 5.88 -9.05 -9.36
N THR A 325 4.59 -8.83 -9.59
CA THR A 325 3.71 -8.23 -8.56
C THR A 325 3.49 -9.18 -7.37
N GLU A 326 3.63 -10.48 -7.59
CA GLU A 326 3.43 -11.52 -6.59
C GLU A 326 4.51 -11.47 -5.51
N ASN A 327 5.78 -11.28 -5.91
CA ASN A 327 6.93 -11.37 -5.02
C ASN A 327 7.89 -10.17 -5.06
N TRP A 328 7.63 -9.14 -5.88
CA TRP A 328 8.47 -7.94 -5.99
C TRP A 328 9.94 -8.25 -6.39
N ASP A 329 10.11 -9.11 -7.39
CA ASP A 329 11.42 -9.51 -7.91
C ASP A 329 12.06 -8.51 -8.90
N ALA A 330 11.42 -7.37 -9.15
CA ALA A 330 11.90 -6.33 -10.06
C ALA A 330 12.81 -5.28 -9.37
N PRO A 331 13.72 -4.63 -10.12
CA PRO A 331 14.65 -3.62 -9.60
C PRO A 331 13.95 -2.31 -9.20
N LEU A 332 12.82 -1.97 -9.83
CA LEU A 332 12.00 -0.81 -9.50
C LEU A 332 10.53 -1.21 -9.41
N ILE A 333 9.97 -1.07 -8.22
CA ILE A 333 8.56 -1.35 -7.91
C ILE A 333 7.87 -0.04 -7.56
N VAL A 334 6.74 0.24 -8.21
CA VAL A 334 5.82 1.32 -7.85
C VAL A 334 4.57 0.69 -7.28
N THR A 335 4.25 0.97 -6.03
CA THR A 335 3.13 0.38 -5.31
C THR A 335 2.41 1.40 -4.44
N THR A 336 1.36 0.97 -3.74
CA THR A 336 0.66 1.84 -2.80
C THR A 336 1.18 1.67 -1.38
N THR A 337 1.04 2.72 -0.57
CA THR A 337 1.30 2.65 0.88
C THR A 337 0.47 1.54 1.55
N VAL A 338 -0.79 1.36 1.09
CA VAL A 338 -1.66 0.26 1.50
C VAL A 338 -1.04 -1.10 1.21
N GLN A 339 -0.66 -1.35 -0.06
CA GLN A 339 -0.07 -2.62 -0.45
C GLN A 339 1.24 -2.88 0.29
N LEU A 340 2.09 -1.86 0.49
CA LEU A 340 3.34 -1.98 1.23
C LEU A 340 3.11 -2.45 2.67
N PHE A 341 2.37 -1.68 3.45
CA PHE A 341 2.27 -1.97 4.86
C PHE A 341 1.30 -3.10 5.17
N GLU A 342 0.16 -3.22 4.49
CA GLU A 342 -0.74 -4.36 4.75
C GLU A 342 -0.06 -5.70 4.38
N SER A 343 0.84 -5.72 3.39
CA SER A 343 1.68 -6.91 3.16
C SER A 343 2.64 -7.16 4.34
N LEU A 344 3.33 -6.12 4.83
CA LEU A 344 4.28 -6.21 5.96
C LEU A 344 3.63 -6.73 7.25
N PHE A 345 2.33 -6.53 7.44
CA PHE A 345 1.57 -7.03 8.60
C PHE A 345 0.70 -8.26 8.28
N SER A 346 0.70 -8.76 7.04
CA SER A 346 -0.16 -9.89 6.61
C SER A 346 0.34 -11.25 7.07
N ALA A 347 -0.56 -12.08 7.60
CA ALA A 347 -0.27 -13.47 7.91
C ALA A 347 -0.43 -14.40 6.68
N ARG A 348 -1.00 -13.92 5.57
CA ARG A 348 -1.39 -14.77 4.44
C ARG A 348 -0.22 -15.07 3.50
N PRO A 349 -0.07 -16.31 3.00
CA PRO A 349 1.06 -16.69 2.13
C PRO A 349 1.22 -15.77 0.91
N HIS A 350 0.16 -15.61 0.12
CA HIS A 350 0.20 -14.82 -1.13
C HIS A 350 0.59 -13.34 -0.94
N GLN A 351 0.29 -12.73 0.20
CA GLN A 351 0.71 -11.36 0.50
C GLN A 351 2.14 -11.32 1.04
N ALA A 352 2.53 -12.32 1.82
CA ALA A 352 3.85 -12.40 2.43
C ALA A 352 4.97 -12.71 1.42
N ARG A 353 4.69 -13.34 0.27
CA ARG A 353 5.69 -13.71 -0.76
C ARG A 353 6.68 -12.59 -1.12
N LYS A 354 6.26 -11.33 -1.05
CA LYS A 354 7.07 -10.17 -1.44
C LYS A 354 7.98 -9.57 -0.35
N LEU A 355 7.82 -9.94 0.91
CA LEU A 355 8.45 -9.22 2.03
C LEU A 355 9.96 -9.42 2.10
N HIS A 356 10.48 -10.62 1.88
CA HIS A 356 11.92 -10.89 1.87
C HIS A 356 12.66 -10.07 0.79
N ASN A 357 11.93 -9.69 -0.26
CA ASN A 357 12.38 -8.75 -1.29
C ASN A 357 12.33 -7.28 -0.84
N LEU A 358 12.06 -6.95 0.41
CA LEU A 358 12.33 -5.61 0.93
C LEU A 358 13.75 -5.47 1.47
N ALA A 359 14.41 -6.56 1.88
CA ALA A 359 15.76 -6.47 2.43
C ALA A 359 16.76 -5.88 1.41
N ARG A 360 17.67 -5.03 1.88
CA ARG A 360 18.64 -4.29 1.06
C ARG A 360 17.97 -3.55 -0.10
N SER A 361 16.96 -2.72 0.19
CA SER A 361 16.28 -1.88 -0.82
C SER A 361 16.24 -0.41 -0.40
N VAL A 362 15.91 0.47 -1.33
CA VAL A 362 15.48 1.84 -1.03
C VAL A 362 13.96 1.89 -1.06
N ILE A 363 13.32 2.35 0.01
CA ILE A 363 11.87 2.58 0.07
C ILE A 363 11.62 4.10 0.05
N LEU A 364 11.03 4.62 -1.02
CA LEU A 364 10.51 5.98 -1.11
C LEU A 364 9.05 5.99 -0.65
N LEU A 365 8.75 6.65 0.47
CA LEU A 365 7.38 6.86 0.96
C LEU A 365 6.91 8.26 0.59
N ASP A 366 6.10 8.38 -0.46
CA ASP A 366 5.52 9.66 -0.86
C ASP A 366 4.34 10.04 0.03
N GLU A 367 4.19 11.34 0.27
CA GLU A 367 3.13 11.93 1.11
C GLU A 367 2.99 11.20 2.47
N VAL A 368 4.12 10.87 3.11
CA VAL A 368 4.20 10.11 4.39
C VAL A 368 3.27 10.63 5.50
N GLN A 369 2.93 11.91 5.50
CA GLN A 369 2.00 12.50 6.46
C GLN A 369 0.57 11.94 6.35
N SER A 370 0.23 11.27 5.25
CA SER A 370 -1.08 10.63 5.07
C SER A 370 -1.25 9.36 5.91
N LEU A 371 -0.20 8.87 6.59
CA LEU A 371 -0.28 7.69 7.44
C LEU A 371 -1.28 7.93 8.60
N PRO A 372 -2.21 7.00 8.87
CA PRO A 372 -3.18 7.15 9.96
C PRO A 372 -2.48 7.17 11.31
N PRO A 373 -2.74 8.17 12.18
CA PRO A 373 -2.09 8.26 13.49
C PRO A 373 -2.30 7.02 14.36
N GLU A 374 -3.47 6.38 14.30
CA GLU A 374 -3.89 5.26 15.16
C GLU A 374 -3.03 3.99 15.04
N ILE A 375 -2.27 3.85 13.95
CA ILE A 375 -1.39 2.71 13.68
C ILE A 375 0.04 3.18 13.37
N LEU A 376 0.37 4.43 13.72
CA LEU A 376 1.66 5.03 13.37
C LEU A 376 2.81 4.36 14.13
N ALA A 377 2.63 4.02 15.40
CA ALA A 377 3.66 3.36 16.20
C ALA A 377 4.11 2.01 15.62
N PRO A 378 3.23 1.04 15.31
CA PRO A 378 3.65 -0.20 14.67
C PRO A 378 4.25 0.03 13.28
N THR A 379 3.72 0.99 12.50
CA THR A 379 4.25 1.33 11.17
C THR A 379 5.72 1.75 11.24
N VAL A 380 6.00 2.70 12.13
CA VAL A 380 7.33 3.30 12.31
C VAL A 380 8.31 2.29 12.91
N ASP A 381 7.85 1.41 13.80
CA ASP A 381 8.66 0.32 14.35
C ASP A 381 9.10 -0.71 13.29
N VAL A 382 8.23 -1.03 12.32
CA VAL A 382 8.61 -1.86 11.17
C VAL A 382 9.62 -1.13 10.28
N LEU A 383 9.43 0.15 10.00
CA LEU A 383 10.39 0.94 9.22
C LEU A 383 11.77 0.97 9.90
N ARG A 384 11.81 1.20 11.22
CA ARG A 384 13.04 1.10 12.03
C ARG A 384 13.70 -0.26 11.84
N SER A 385 12.94 -1.34 12.07
CA SER A 385 13.46 -2.70 11.99
C SER A 385 14.01 -3.03 10.60
N LEU A 386 13.34 -2.59 9.54
CA LEU A 386 13.81 -2.72 8.15
C LEU A 386 15.18 -2.06 7.93
N VAL A 387 15.38 -0.86 8.47
CA VAL A 387 16.65 -0.14 8.38
C VAL A 387 17.74 -0.87 9.18
N GLU A 388 17.49 -1.17 10.45
CA GLU A 388 18.48 -1.70 11.38
C GLU A 388 18.88 -3.17 11.10
N ASN A 389 17.92 -4.01 10.71
CA ASN A 389 18.12 -5.46 10.61
C ASN A 389 18.15 -6.00 9.17
N TYR A 390 17.65 -5.22 8.19
CA TYR A 390 17.53 -5.68 6.80
C TYR A 390 18.26 -4.78 5.80
N GLY A 391 18.99 -3.76 6.27
CA GLY A 391 19.80 -2.88 5.41
C GLY A 391 18.97 -2.06 4.43
N VAL A 392 17.74 -1.72 4.81
CA VAL A 392 16.86 -0.86 4.00
C VAL A 392 17.20 0.61 4.21
N THR A 393 17.12 1.40 3.15
CA THR A 393 17.11 2.87 3.25
C THR A 393 15.70 3.37 3.05
N VAL A 394 15.23 4.25 3.93
CA VAL A 394 13.89 4.83 3.86
C VAL A 394 13.99 6.31 3.55
N VAL A 395 13.22 6.80 2.58
CA VAL A 395 13.11 8.23 2.27
C VAL A 395 11.67 8.67 2.46
N LEU A 396 11.48 9.61 3.38
CA LEU A 396 10.20 10.21 3.74
C LEU A 396 9.98 11.48 2.92
N CYS A 397 9.09 11.42 1.93
CA CYS A 397 8.94 12.43 0.89
C CYS A 397 7.66 13.24 1.06
N THR A 398 7.73 14.52 1.42
CA THR A 398 6.52 15.38 1.53
C THR A 398 6.82 16.88 1.58
N ALA A 399 5.80 17.70 1.28
CA ALA A 399 5.83 19.14 1.55
C ALA A 399 5.54 19.48 3.02
N THR A 400 4.81 18.61 3.73
CA THR A 400 4.36 18.84 5.11
C THR A 400 4.89 17.71 6.01
N GLN A 401 6.17 17.76 6.37
CA GLN A 401 6.82 16.66 7.08
C GLN A 401 6.16 16.39 8.45
N PRO A 402 5.80 15.13 8.74
CA PRO A 402 5.35 14.75 10.07
C PRO A 402 6.50 14.78 11.08
N ALA A 403 6.16 15.03 12.34
CA ALA A 403 7.11 15.13 13.44
C ALA A 403 7.45 13.77 14.06
N LEU A 404 7.78 12.78 13.23
CA LEU A 404 8.11 11.42 13.68
C LEU A 404 9.31 11.41 14.62
N ASP A 405 10.18 12.42 14.52
CA ASP A 405 11.38 12.59 15.33
C ASP A 405 11.21 13.47 16.58
N ARG A 406 9.98 13.86 16.95
CA ARG A 406 9.73 14.77 18.09
C ARG A 406 8.77 14.23 19.14
N VAL A 407 8.28 13.00 18.98
CA VAL A 407 7.24 12.43 19.84
C VAL A 407 7.85 11.34 20.73
N PRO A 408 7.71 11.42 22.06
CA PRO A 408 8.27 10.41 22.98
C PRO A 408 7.82 8.99 22.67
N ALA A 409 6.57 8.79 22.25
CA ALA A 409 6.02 7.47 21.87
C ALA A 409 6.71 6.85 20.63
N LEU A 410 7.56 7.61 19.92
CA LEU A 410 8.32 7.18 18.75
C LEU A 410 9.83 7.38 18.94
N SER A 411 10.31 7.48 20.19
CA SER A 411 11.72 7.74 20.52
C SER A 411 12.69 6.76 19.85
N ASP A 412 12.29 5.50 19.78
CA ASP A 412 13.03 4.41 19.13
C ASP A 412 13.36 4.68 17.66
N PHE A 413 12.52 5.45 16.97
CA PHE A 413 12.75 5.86 15.59
C PHE A 413 13.71 7.05 15.47
N GLN A 414 13.81 7.86 16.52
CA GLN A 414 14.74 9.00 16.59
C GLN A 414 16.19 8.52 16.70
N GLU A 415 16.43 7.43 17.45
CA GLU A 415 17.76 6.88 17.69
C GLU A 415 18.47 6.44 16.40
N VAL A 416 17.71 6.06 15.37
CA VAL A 416 18.25 5.69 14.04
C VAL A 416 18.89 6.90 13.33
N GLY A 417 18.48 8.12 13.68
CA GLY A 417 18.92 9.37 13.05
C GLY A 417 18.24 9.62 11.71
N ILE A 418 17.59 10.79 11.57
CA ILE A 418 16.89 11.18 10.34
C ILE A 418 17.60 12.36 9.66
N SER A 419 18.17 12.11 8.49
CA SER A 419 18.93 13.10 7.71
C SER A 419 18.05 13.85 6.71
N GLU A 420 18.06 15.18 6.73
CA GLU A 420 17.43 15.99 5.69
C GLU A 420 18.30 16.01 4.41
N ILE A 421 17.68 15.75 3.26
CA ILE A 421 18.36 15.76 1.95
C ILE A 421 18.53 17.20 1.49
N VAL A 422 17.47 18.00 1.53
CA VAL A 422 17.47 19.39 1.04
C VAL A 422 17.52 20.30 2.24
N THR A 423 18.69 20.85 2.58
CA THR A 423 18.85 21.68 3.80
C THR A 423 18.25 23.08 3.65
N ASP A 424 18.24 23.63 2.43
CA ASP A 424 17.73 24.98 2.13
C ASP A 424 16.25 24.95 1.66
N TYR A 425 15.49 23.96 2.12
CA TYR A 425 14.07 23.84 1.81
C TYR A 425 13.26 25.11 2.16
N PRO A 426 13.52 25.88 3.25
CA PRO A 426 12.73 27.08 3.55
C PRO A 426 12.79 28.15 2.44
N ARG A 427 13.95 28.31 1.78
CA ARG A 427 14.06 29.19 0.61
C ARG A 427 13.23 28.66 -0.55
N HIS A 428 13.25 27.35 -0.82
CA HIS A 428 12.45 26.73 -1.89
C HIS A 428 10.96 26.95 -1.69
N PHE A 429 10.45 26.81 -0.47
CA PHE A 429 9.05 27.12 -0.13
C PHE A 429 8.73 28.59 -0.37
N THR A 430 9.67 29.50 -0.09
CA THR A 430 9.50 30.94 -0.32
C THR A 430 9.51 31.31 -1.80
N LEU A 431 10.40 30.72 -2.60
CA LEU A 431 10.49 30.98 -4.04
C LEU A 431 9.32 30.39 -4.84
N LEU A 432 8.72 29.31 -4.34
CA LEU A 432 7.62 28.62 -5.01
C LEU A 432 6.24 28.98 -4.42
N ARG A 433 6.13 30.10 -3.70
CA ARG A 433 4.84 30.63 -3.26
C ARG A 433 3.98 30.97 -4.48
N ARG A 434 2.79 30.39 -4.53
CA ARG A 434 1.82 30.59 -5.63
C ARG A 434 0.43 30.99 -5.16
N VAL A 435 0.22 30.96 -3.85
CA VAL A 435 -1.08 31.14 -3.21
C VAL A 435 -0.93 32.19 -2.12
N GLN A 436 -1.91 33.07 -2.00
CA GLN A 436 -2.10 33.94 -0.86
C GLN A 436 -3.15 33.32 0.05
N TYR A 437 -2.78 33.10 1.32
CA TYR A 437 -3.70 32.57 2.32
C TYR A 437 -4.49 33.70 2.96
N GLU A 438 -5.79 33.50 3.08
CA GLU A 438 -6.70 34.39 3.80
C GLU A 438 -7.53 33.58 4.78
N ARG A 439 -7.86 34.18 5.93
CA ARG A 439 -8.75 33.58 6.92
C ARG A 439 -9.98 34.45 7.10
N ARG A 440 -11.18 33.85 7.06
CA ARG A 440 -12.42 34.53 7.46
C ARG A 440 -12.46 34.62 8.99
N ALA A 441 -12.75 35.82 9.50
CA ALA A 441 -12.84 36.08 10.93
C ALA A 441 -14.07 35.39 11.55
N GLU A 442 -15.22 35.56 10.90
CA GLU A 442 -16.49 35.00 11.36
C GLU A 442 -16.82 33.67 10.66
N PRO A 443 -17.46 32.72 11.36
CA PRO A 443 -18.05 31.55 10.74
C PRO A 443 -19.07 31.91 9.66
N MET A 444 -19.21 31.07 8.65
CA MET A 444 -20.11 31.28 7.51
C MET A 444 -21.21 30.23 7.47
N THR A 445 -22.46 30.66 7.33
CA THR A 445 -23.60 29.78 7.02
C THR A 445 -23.54 29.30 5.57
N TRP A 446 -24.26 28.22 5.24
CA TRP A 446 -24.34 27.75 3.85
C TRP A 446 -24.95 28.79 2.90
N ALA A 447 -25.90 29.59 3.38
CA ALA A 447 -26.52 30.66 2.60
C ALA A 447 -25.53 31.79 2.27
N GLU A 448 -24.71 32.21 3.23
CA GLU A 448 -23.68 33.23 3.00
C GLU A 448 -22.58 32.72 2.07
N LEU A 449 -22.11 31.49 2.31
CA LEU A 449 -21.12 30.84 1.47
C LEU A 449 -21.62 30.71 0.03
N ALA A 450 -22.85 30.23 -0.18
CA ALA A 450 -23.46 30.12 -1.51
C ALA A 450 -23.54 31.46 -2.22
N ARG A 451 -23.94 32.53 -1.51
CA ARG A 451 -24.02 33.89 -2.07
C ARG A 451 -22.65 34.39 -2.54
N GLU A 452 -21.60 34.17 -1.77
CA GLU A 452 -20.25 34.59 -2.16
C GLU A 452 -19.70 33.74 -3.32
N VAL A 453 -19.91 32.42 -3.29
CA VAL A 453 -19.46 31.47 -4.32
C VAL A 453 -20.15 31.73 -5.67
N ALA A 454 -21.46 32.02 -5.67
CA ALA A 454 -22.23 32.34 -6.87
C ALA A 454 -21.69 33.57 -7.62
N ASN A 455 -21.05 34.50 -6.91
CA ASN A 455 -20.43 35.69 -7.49
C ASN A 455 -19.01 35.47 -8.03
N ARG A 456 -18.44 34.28 -7.88
CA ARG A 456 -17.13 33.92 -8.45
C ARG A 456 -17.29 33.20 -9.78
N SER A 457 -16.39 33.47 -10.72
CA SER A 457 -16.40 32.80 -12.04
C SER A 457 -15.85 31.37 -11.94
N GLN A 458 -14.66 31.22 -11.36
CA GLN A 458 -13.98 29.93 -11.23
C GLN A 458 -13.54 29.73 -9.78
N ILE A 459 -14.18 28.82 -9.06
CA ILE A 459 -13.90 28.59 -7.64
C ILE A 459 -14.09 27.11 -7.29
N MET A 460 -13.23 26.61 -6.40
CA MET A 460 -13.41 25.31 -5.77
C MET A 460 -13.66 25.50 -4.27
N VAL A 461 -14.71 24.87 -3.74
CA VAL A 461 -15.03 24.86 -2.30
C VAL A 461 -14.83 23.43 -1.78
N VAL A 462 -13.99 23.27 -0.76
CA VAL A 462 -13.65 21.96 -0.19
C VAL A 462 -14.16 21.88 1.25
N LEU A 463 -15.01 20.89 1.50
CA LEU A 463 -15.69 20.64 2.76
C LEU A 463 -15.24 19.30 3.39
N ASN A 464 -15.37 19.18 4.72
CA ASN A 464 -14.87 18.01 5.45
C ASN A 464 -15.78 16.78 5.37
N ARG A 465 -17.07 16.94 5.07
CA ARG A 465 -18.03 15.83 5.06
C ARG A 465 -18.91 15.89 3.82
N ARG A 466 -19.32 14.71 3.37
CA ARG A 466 -20.29 14.54 2.27
C ARG A 466 -21.61 15.28 2.55
N ARG A 467 -22.12 15.20 3.78
CA ARG A 467 -23.36 15.87 4.19
C ARG A 467 -23.29 17.39 4.04
N ASP A 468 -22.17 17.98 4.47
CA ASP A 468 -21.96 19.43 4.38
C ASP A 468 -21.85 19.88 2.90
N ALA A 469 -21.16 19.08 2.07
CA ALA A 469 -21.08 19.32 0.62
C ALA A 469 -22.44 19.26 -0.08
N LEU A 470 -23.26 18.27 0.27
CA LEU A 470 -24.62 18.16 -0.26
C LEU A 470 -25.53 19.30 0.23
N ALA A 471 -25.38 19.75 1.48
CA ALA A 471 -26.15 20.87 2.02
C ALA A 471 -25.86 22.17 1.26
N LEU A 472 -24.59 22.49 1.00
CA LEU A 472 -24.22 23.64 0.17
C LEU A 472 -24.69 23.49 -1.28
N LEU A 473 -24.61 22.27 -1.84
CA LEU A 473 -25.08 21.97 -3.19
C LEU A 473 -26.60 22.16 -3.34
N GLU A 474 -27.38 21.85 -2.32
CA GLU A 474 -28.84 22.09 -2.30
C GLU A 474 -29.15 23.60 -2.36
N VAL A 475 -28.41 24.43 -1.62
CA VAL A 475 -28.57 25.90 -1.66
C VAL A 475 -28.21 26.45 -3.05
N LEU A 476 -27.25 25.83 -3.73
CA LEU A 476 -26.75 26.22 -5.05
C LEU A 476 -27.42 25.50 -6.23
N LYS A 477 -28.51 24.76 -6.01
CA LYS A 477 -29.06 23.83 -7.02
C LYS A 477 -29.48 24.48 -8.35
N GLU A 478 -29.94 25.74 -8.30
CA GLU A 478 -30.40 26.52 -9.45
C GLU A 478 -29.23 27.06 -10.30
N ASP A 479 -28.00 26.99 -9.81
CA ASP A 479 -26.81 27.41 -10.56
C ASP A 479 -26.37 26.29 -11.54
N PRO A 480 -26.42 26.53 -12.86
CA PRO A 480 -26.04 25.52 -13.85
C PRO A 480 -24.52 25.29 -13.94
N ASP A 481 -23.70 26.19 -13.39
CA ASP A 481 -22.24 26.10 -13.41
C ASP A 481 -21.67 25.46 -12.13
N VAL A 482 -22.54 24.93 -11.26
CA VAL A 482 -22.15 24.22 -10.04
C VAL A 482 -21.97 22.73 -10.33
N PHE A 483 -20.79 22.25 -9.97
CA PHE A 483 -20.37 20.85 -10.07
C PHE A 483 -20.10 20.30 -8.68
N HIS A 484 -20.19 18.98 -8.55
CA HIS A 484 -19.91 18.31 -7.29
C HIS A 484 -18.96 17.13 -7.50
N LEU A 485 -18.03 16.94 -6.57
CA LEU A 485 -17.12 15.80 -6.57
C LEU A 485 -16.95 15.24 -5.16
N SER A 486 -17.39 14.01 -4.95
CA SER A 486 -17.19 13.27 -3.70
C SER A 486 -17.16 11.77 -3.96
N THR A 487 -16.99 10.96 -2.92
CA THR A 487 -17.03 9.49 -3.01
C THR A 487 -18.44 8.93 -3.27
N LEU A 488 -19.49 9.75 -3.28
CA LEU A 488 -20.85 9.32 -3.68
C LEU A 488 -20.99 9.14 -5.20
N LEU A 489 -20.07 9.74 -5.97
CA LEU A 489 -20.00 9.56 -7.40
C LEU A 489 -19.17 8.31 -7.71
N CYS A 490 -19.70 7.43 -8.58
CA CYS A 490 -18.93 6.30 -9.09
C CYS A 490 -17.70 6.78 -9.87
N GLY A 491 -16.69 5.93 -10.04
CA GLY A 491 -15.44 6.28 -10.72
C GLY A 491 -15.63 6.82 -12.14
N ALA A 492 -16.57 6.26 -12.90
CA ALA A 492 -16.92 6.73 -14.24
C ALA A 492 -17.45 8.17 -14.20
N HIS A 493 -18.43 8.43 -13.33
CA HIS A 493 -19.02 9.75 -13.17
C HIS A 493 -18.00 10.80 -12.70
N ARG A 494 -17.14 10.45 -11.72
CA ARG A 494 -16.06 11.35 -11.26
C ARG A 494 -15.13 11.78 -12.40
N ARG A 495 -14.75 10.85 -13.29
CA ARG A 495 -13.89 11.18 -14.44
C ARG A 495 -14.56 12.16 -15.39
N GLU A 496 -15.86 11.99 -15.64
CA GLU A 496 -16.62 12.91 -16.50
C GLU A 496 -16.69 14.31 -15.91
N VAL A 497 -17.05 14.44 -14.63
CA VAL A 497 -17.05 15.73 -13.92
C VAL A 497 -15.68 16.38 -13.96
N LEU A 498 -14.61 15.62 -13.70
CA LEU A 498 -13.25 16.13 -13.74
C LEU A 498 -12.85 16.63 -15.13
N ASN A 499 -13.18 15.89 -16.19
CA ASN A 499 -12.88 16.29 -17.56
C ASN A 499 -13.62 17.58 -17.94
N GLU A 500 -14.90 17.69 -17.60
CA GLU A 500 -15.70 18.89 -17.85
C GLU A 500 -15.15 20.10 -17.08
N VAL A 501 -14.84 19.94 -15.79
CA VAL A 501 -14.25 21.01 -14.99
C VAL A 501 -12.90 21.45 -15.56
N LYS A 502 -12.01 20.51 -15.93
CA LYS A 502 -10.72 20.84 -16.56
C LYS A 502 -10.89 21.64 -17.85
N GLN A 503 -11.83 21.23 -18.71
CA GLN A 503 -12.08 21.91 -19.97
C GLN A 503 -12.63 23.32 -19.74
N ARG A 504 -13.58 23.48 -18.81
CA ARG A 504 -14.11 24.80 -18.45
C ARG A 504 -13.06 25.73 -17.84
N LEU A 505 -12.18 25.20 -16.99
CA LEU A 505 -11.06 25.96 -16.43
C LEU A 505 -10.16 26.50 -17.54
N LYS A 506 -9.79 25.64 -18.50
CA LYS A 506 -8.97 25.99 -19.66
C LYS A 506 -9.64 27.01 -20.58
N ASP A 507 -10.95 26.89 -20.80
CA ASP A 507 -11.74 27.78 -21.64
C ASP A 507 -12.10 29.12 -20.96
N GLY A 508 -11.73 29.33 -19.69
CA GLY A 508 -12.12 30.51 -18.92
C GLY A 508 -13.62 30.59 -18.61
N LYS A 509 -14.35 29.47 -18.72
CA LYS A 509 -15.79 29.38 -18.45
C LYS A 509 -16.05 29.35 -16.95
N ARG A 510 -17.29 29.70 -16.57
CA ARG A 510 -17.75 29.61 -15.18
C ARG A 510 -17.75 28.16 -14.70
N VAL A 511 -17.22 27.95 -13.50
CA VAL A 511 -17.19 26.66 -12.83
C VAL A 511 -17.08 26.84 -11.32
N ARG A 512 -18.05 26.29 -10.58
CA ARG A 512 -18.11 26.30 -9.12
C ARG A 512 -18.10 24.87 -8.63
N LEU A 513 -16.93 24.36 -8.27
CA LEU A 513 -16.76 22.98 -7.85
C LEU A 513 -16.92 22.86 -6.34
N ILE A 514 -17.96 22.17 -5.88
CA ILE A 514 -18.13 21.78 -4.48
C ILE A 514 -17.57 20.37 -4.30
N SER A 515 -16.60 20.19 -3.40
CA SER A 515 -15.94 18.91 -3.21
C SER A 515 -15.72 18.56 -1.74
N THR A 516 -15.55 17.27 -1.48
CA THR A 516 -14.95 16.79 -0.24
C THR A 516 -13.43 16.64 -0.39
N GLN A 517 -12.76 15.88 0.46
CA GLN A 517 -11.31 15.64 0.41
C GLN A 517 -10.81 14.93 -0.85
N VAL A 518 -11.70 14.47 -1.74
CA VAL A 518 -11.33 13.72 -2.96
C VAL A 518 -10.46 14.52 -3.93
N VAL A 519 -10.45 15.86 -3.86
CA VAL A 519 -9.60 16.74 -4.69
C VAL A 519 -8.21 17.01 -4.08
N GLU A 520 -8.02 16.74 -2.79
CA GLU A 520 -6.80 17.10 -2.06
C GLU A 520 -5.59 16.32 -2.61
N ALA A 521 -5.80 15.07 -3.03
CA ALA A 521 -4.75 14.24 -3.58
C ALA A 521 -5.12 13.60 -4.92
N GLY A 522 -4.21 13.74 -5.87
CA GLY A 522 -4.23 13.00 -7.13
C GLY A 522 -5.28 13.40 -8.14
N VAL A 523 -5.76 14.63 -8.00
CA VAL A 523 -6.56 15.28 -9.02
C VAL A 523 -5.74 16.43 -9.60
N ASP A 524 -5.74 16.50 -10.93
CA ASP A 524 -5.04 17.52 -11.70
C ASP A 524 -6.01 18.67 -12.05
N LEU A 525 -6.23 19.56 -11.07
CA LEU A 525 -7.04 20.76 -11.17
C LEU A 525 -6.19 22.00 -10.83
N ASP A 526 -6.50 23.11 -11.50
CA ASP A 526 -5.87 24.41 -11.30
C ASP A 526 -6.92 25.54 -11.26
N PHE A 527 -7.39 25.87 -10.05
CA PHE A 527 -8.34 26.95 -9.83
C PHE A 527 -7.64 28.26 -9.48
N PRO A 528 -8.16 29.43 -9.91
CA PRO A 528 -7.66 30.72 -9.42
C PRO A 528 -7.97 30.96 -7.94
N GLU A 529 -9.08 30.41 -7.45
CA GLU A 529 -9.57 30.61 -6.09
C GLU A 529 -10.08 29.30 -5.48
N VAL A 530 -9.63 29.01 -4.27
CA VAL A 530 -10.00 27.80 -3.51
C VAL A 530 -10.44 28.20 -2.11
N TRP A 531 -11.60 27.73 -1.69
CA TRP A 531 -12.14 27.96 -0.36
C TRP A 531 -12.16 26.64 0.40
N ARG A 532 -11.47 26.57 1.53
CA ARG A 532 -11.33 25.35 2.33
C ARG A 532 -11.94 25.59 3.70
N ALA A 533 -12.95 24.80 4.06
CA ALA A 533 -13.40 24.75 5.44
C ALA A 533 -12.24 24.33 6.34
N VAL A 534 -12.13 24.84 7.57
CA VAL A 534 -11.03 24.44 8.47
C VAL A 534 -10.99 22.92 8.62
N GLY A 535 -9.82 22.36 8.32
CA GLY A 535 -9.51 20.92 8.34
C GLY A 535 -8.18 20.68 9.05
N PRO A 536 -7.69 19.43 9.12
CA PRO A 536 -6.31 19.16 9.48
C PRO A 536 -5.34 20.02 8.64
N LEU A 537 -4.27 20.52 9.27
CA LEU A 537 -3.45 21.61 8.72
C LEU A 537 -2.77 21.22 7.39
N ASP A 538 -2.32 19.97 7.29
CA ASP A 538 -1.72 19.39 6.08
C ASP A 538 -2.71 19.38 4.89
N ARG A 539 -3.99 19.12 5.17
CA ARG A 539 -5.06 19.08 4.15
C ARG A 539 -5.36 20.44 3.56
N ILE A 540 -5.20 21.51 4.34
CA ILE A 540 -5.33 22.89 3.86
C ILE A 540 -4.26 23.18 2.80
N VAL A 541 -3.01 22.76 3.01
CA VAL A 541 -1.93 22.95 2.03
C VAL A 541 -2.07 22.03 0.82
N GLN A 542 -2.58 20.81 1.00
CA GLN A 542 -2.89 19.93 -0.12
C GLN A 542 -3.96 20.55 -1.04
N ALA A 543 -5.00 21.17 -0.47
CA ALA A 543 -5.99 21.95 -1.24
C ALA A 543 -5.36 23.18 -1.91
N ALA A 544 -4.42 23.87 -1.23
CA ALA A 544 -3.65 24.97 -1.83
C ALA A 544 -2.85 24.53 -3.05
N GLY A 545 -2.39 23.27 -3.11
CA GLY A 545 -1.74 22.68 -4.28
C GLY A 545 -2.64 22.50 -5.52
N ARG A 546 -3.91 22.88 -5.44
CA ARG A 546 -4.87 22.97 -6.56
C ARG A 546 -5.26 24.42 -6.89
N CYS A 547 -4.65 25.39 -6.22
CA CYS A 547 -4.83 26.81 -6.44
C CYS A 547 -3.63 27.40 -7.16
N ASN A 548 -3.83 27.99 -8.34
CA ASN A 548 -2.77 28.54 -9.20
C ASN A 548 -1.58 27.58 -9.37
N ARG A 549 -1.91 26.30 -9.61
CA ARG A 549 -0.97 25.18 -9.72
C ARG A 549 0.02 25.40 -10.84
N GLU A 550 -0.38 25.90 -12.01
CA GLU A 550 0.53 26.15 -13.13
C GLU A 550 1.25 27.50 -13.03
N GLY A 551 0.90 28.36 -12.07
CA GLY A 551 1.54 29.66 -11.88
C GLY A 551 1.25 30.66 -13.00
N ALA A 552 0.15 30.48 -13.74
CA ALA A 552 -0.28 31.39 -14.81
C ALA A 552 -0.68 32.80 -14.27
N ARG A 553 -0.92 32.91 -12.96
CA ARG A 553 -1.27 34.16 -12.27
C ARG A 553 -0.20 34.50 -11.24
N HIS A 554 -0.11 35.78 -10.87
CA HIS A 554 0.83 36.24 -9.85
C HIS A 554 0.61 35.51 -8.51
N PHE A 555 -0.63 35.46 -8.02
CA PHE A 555 -1.04 34.60 -6.91
C PHE A 555 -2.46 34.06 -7.13
N GLY A 556 -2.68 32.80 -6.75
CA GLY A 556 -4.01 32.25 -6.49
C GLY A 556 -4.47 32.62 -5.08
N ARG A 557 -5.78 32.57 -4.84
CA ARG A 557 -6.36 32.92 -3.54
C ARG A 557 -6.87 31.68 -2.82
N LEU A 558 -6.36 31.40 -1.63
CA LEU A 558 -6.92 30.37 -0.76
C LEU A 558 -7.56 30.96 0.49
N VAL A 559 -8.87 30.81 0.61
CA VAL A 559 -9.65 31.29 1.75
C VAL A 559 -9.95 30.14 2.69
N ILE A 560 -9.53 30.28 3.94
CA ILE A 560 -9.84 29.37 5.04
C ILE A 560 -11.05 29.94 5.78
N PHE A 561 -12.11 29.15 5.92
CA PHE A 561 -13.34 29.57 6.60
C PHE A 561 -13.82 28.51 7.59
N GLU A 562 -14.50 28.94 8.64
CA GLU A 562 -15.22 28.05 9.55
C GLU A 562 -16.67 27.96 9.10
N PRO A 563 -17.23 26.75 8.88
CA PRO A 563 -18.67 26.58 8.75
C PRO A 563 -19.38 26.93 10.06
N ALA A 564 -20.42 27.77 10.00
CA ALA A 564 -21.33 28.01 11.13
C ALA A 564 -22.23 26.79 11.39
N GLU A 565 -22.42 25.95 10.37
CA GLU A 565 -23.28 24.77 10.35
C GLU A 565 -22.47 23.52 9.99
N GLY A 566 -23.00 22.33 10.32
CA GLY A 566 -22.35 21.05 9.97
C GLY A 566 -21.51 20.47 11.10
N GLY A 567 -20.49 19.66 10.76
CA GLY A 567 -19.64 19.08 11.80
C GLY A 567 -18.31 18.49 11.30
N SER A 568 -17.57 17.85 12.20
CA SER A 568 -16.21 17.37 11.94
C SER A 568 -16.10 15.85 11.98
N PRO A 569 -15.46 15.17 11.00
CA PRO A 569 -15.19 13.73 11.09
C PRO A 569 -14.59 13.35 12.45
N SER A 570 -14.96 12.18 12.99
CA SER A 570 -14.55 11.72 14.32
C SER A 570 -13.09 11.22 14.37
N GLY A 571 -12.61 10.89 15.58
CA GLY A 571 -11.29 10.29 15.78
C GLY A 571 -10.14 11.28 15.58
N PRO A 572 -8.96 10.82 15.11
CA PRO A 572 -7.79 11.67 14.92
C PRO A 572 -8.03 12.88 14.01
N TYR A 573 -8.98 12.78 13.07
CA TYR A 573 -9.33 13.88 12.19
C TYR A 573 -9.90 15.06 12.99
N LYS A 574 -10.77 14.80 13.99
CA LYS A 574 -11.34 15.86 14.84
C LYS A 574 -10.26 16.57 15.64
N VAL A 575 -9.38 15.79 16.28
CA VAL A 575 -8.22 16.31 17.02
C VAL A 575 -7.34 17.13 16.09
N GLY A 576 -7.11 16.65 14.87
CA GLY A 576 -6.37 17.36 13.83
C GLY A 576 -6.98 18.71 13.46
N ILE A 577 -8.31 18.85 13.41
CA ILE A 577 -8.98 20.14 13.21
C ILE A 577 -8.78 21.05 14.42
N GLU A 578 -8.96 20.53 15.64
CA GLU A 578 -8.80 21.31 16.88
C GLU A 578 -7.38 21.88 17.00
N LYS A 579 -6.36 21.08 16.68
CA LYS A 579 -4.96 21.53 16.62
C LYS A 579 -4.70 22.53 15.51
N ALA A 580 -5.29 22.33 14.34
CA ALA A 580 -5.17 23.28 13.23
C ALA A 580 -5.79 24.64 13.61
N ARG A 581 -6.94 24.67 14.31
CA ARG A 581 -7.55 25.92 14.81
C ARG A 581 -6.63 26.69 15.72
N GLN A 582 -6.04 26.00 16.70
CA GLN A 582 -5.09 26.61 17.64
C GLN A 582 -3.94 27.27 16.87
N ILE A 583 -3.31 26.56 15.94
CA ILE A 583 -2.22 27.10 15.12
C ILE A 583 -2.69 28.28 14.27
N LEU A 584 -3.84 28.17 13.59
CA LEU A 584 -4.37 29.24 12.74
C LEU A 584 -4.75 30.51 13.52
N GLU A 585 -5.04 30.41 14.82
CA GLU A 585 -5.30 31.55 15.71
C GLU A 585 -4.02 32.23 16.20
N HIS A 586 -2.98 31.45 16.47
CA HIS A 586 -1.70 31.97 16.97
C HIS A 586 -0.83 32.57 15.86
N TYR A 587 -0.95 32.07 14.63
CA TYR A 587 -0.11 32.47 13.52
C TYR A 587 -0.91 33.19 12.41
N PRO A 588 -0.31 34.19 11.73
CA PRO A 588 -0.94 34.81 10.57
C PRO A 588 -1.07 33.80 9.41
N PRO A 589 -2.03 33.97 8.48
CA PRO A 589 -2.22 33.07 7.34
C PRO A 589 -0.95 32.80 6.52
N ASP A 590 -0.08 33.80 6.36
CA ASP A 590 1.19 33.67 5.64
C ASP A 590 2.16 32.65 6.26
N ALA A 591 1.99 32.31 7.54
CA ALA A 591 2.80 31.29 8.21
C ALA A 591 2.59 29.88 7.62
N LEU A 592 1.49 29.64 6.89
CA LEU A 592 1.23 28.37 6.19
C LEU A 592 2.21 28.09 5.04
N HIS A 593 3.00 29.08 4.63
CA HIS A 593 4.14 28.87 3.73
C HIS A 593 5.37 28.28 4.44
N SER A 594 5.41 28.32 5.78
CA SER A 594 6.52 27.82 6.56
C SER A 594 6.40 26.30 6.75
N PRO A 595 7.38 25.50 6.33
CA PRO A 595 7.37 24.06 6.56
C PRO A 595 7.43 23.67 8.06
N ASP A 596 7.96 24.55 8.92
CA ASP A 596 8.15 24.24 10.35
C ASP A 596 6.84 24.20 11.14
N ILE A 597 5.82 24.96 10.71
CA ILE A 597 4.49 24.97 11.35
C ILE A 597 3.82 23.59 11.29
N PHE A 598 4.09 22.81 10.24
CA PHE A 598 3.56 21.45 10.10
C PHE A 598 4.23 20.50 11.07
N ARG A 599 5.52 20.70 11.38
CA ARG A 599 6.20 19.90 12.38
C ARG A 599 5.67 20.18 13.78
N GLU A 600 5.35 21.43 14.10
CA GLU A 600 4.67 21.80 15.34
C GLU A 600 3.28 21.14 15.42
N TYR A 601 2.48 21.30 14.36
CA TYR A 601 1.17 20.67 14.22
C TYR A 601 1.18 19.16 14.46
N PHE A 602 2.06 18.43 13.76
CA PHE A 602 2.14 16.98 13.89
C PHE A 602 2.67 16.54 15.25
N ALA A 603 3.60 17.29 15.85
CA ALA A 603 4.09 16.98 17.20
C ALA A 603 2.94 17.07 18.23
N GLU A 604 2.11 18.11 18.16
CA GLU A 604 0.94 18.23 19.01
C GLU A 604 -0.12 17.16 18.75
N LEU A 605 -0.43 16.90 17.47
CA LEU A 605 -1.41 15.88 17.08
C LEU A 605 -1.01 14.50 17.62
N TYR A 606 0.24 14.09 17.36
CA TYR A 606 0.75 12.78 17.76
C TYR A 606 0.94 12.64 19.27
N SER A 607 1.15 13.74 19.98
CA SER A 607 1.18 13.73 21.45
C SER A 607 -0.21 13.61 22.08
N THR A 608 -1.28 13.89 21.31
CA THR A 608 -2.67 13.87 21.80
C THR A 608 -3.39 12.56 21.49
N VAL A 609 -3.06 11.90 20.37
CA VAL A 609 -3.74 10.68 19.92
C VAL A 609 -2.95 9.41 20.29
N ASN A 610 -3.65 8.31 20.56
CA ASN A 610 -3.00 7.02 20.77
C ASN A 610 -2.44 6.49 19.43
N LEU A 611 -1.12 6.40 19.32
CA LEU A 611 -0.43 5.97 18.10
C LEU A 611 -0.46 4.45 17.85
N ASP A 612 -0.93 3.66 18.83
CA ASP A 612 -1.24 2.24 18.72
C ASP A 612 -2.64 1.95 19.27
N ALA A 613 -3.65 2.65 18.76
CA ALA A 613 -5.03 2.57 19.25
C ALA A 613 -5.63 1.16 19.18
N LYS A 614 -5.07 0.28 18.33
CA LYS A 614 -5.52 -1.09 18.13
C LYS A 614 -4.69 -2.13 18.89
N ASN A 615 -3.72 -1.70 19.69
CA ASN A 615 -2.81 -2.54 20.48
C ASN A 615 -2.04 -3.57 19.62
N ILE A 616 -1.57 -3.14 18.45
CA ILE A 616 -0.88 -3.98 17.47
C ILE A 616 0.52 -4.34 17.97
N GLN A 617 1.22 -3.45 18.67
CA GLN A 617 2.57 -3.72 19.17
C GLN A 617 2.57 -4.90 20.15
N GLN A 618 1.63 -4.93 21.10
CA GLN A 618 1.50 -6.06 22.01
C GLN A 618 1.20 -7.37 21.26
N LEU A 619 0.29 -7.34 20.28
CA LEU A 619 -0.03 -8.52 19.47
C LEU A 619 1.19 -9.03 18.66
N ARG A 620 2.07 -8.12 18.24
CA ARG A 620 3.34 -8.48 17.59
C ARG A 620 4.31 -9.13 18.58
N GLU A 621 4.45 -8.57 19.78
CA GLU A 621 5.26 -9.17 20.85
C GLU A 621 4.78 -10.57 21.23
N ASP A 622 3.46 -10.77 21.25
CA ASP A 622 2.80 -12.05 21.52
C ASP A 622 2.88 -13.04 20.35
N LEU A 623 3.43 -12.63 19.20
CA LEU A 623 3.49 -13.41 17.95
C LEU A 623 2.10 -13.84 17.46
N ASN A 624 1.09 -12.99 17.62
CA ASN A 624 -0.28 -13.25 17.18
C ASN A 624 -0.53 -12.73 15.75
N TYR A 625 0.09 -13.37 14.77
CA TYR A 625 0.06 -12.95 13.36
C TYR A 625 -1.36 -12.77 12.77
N PRO A 626 -2.33 -13.67 13.02
CA PRO A 626 -3.68 -13.49 12.47
C PRO A 626 -4.36 -12.22 12.96
N GLU A 627 -4.21 -11.88 14.24
CA GLU A 627 -4.84 -10.69 14.82
C GLU A 627 -4.09 -9.39 14.45
N VAL A 628 -2.76 -9.45 14.31
CA VAL A 628 -1.99 -8.34 13.73
C VAL A 628 -2.49 -8.03 12.32
N ALA A 629 -2.66 -9.05 11.48
CA ALA A 629 -3.14 -8.89 10.11
C ALA A 629 -4.61 -8.41 10.04
N SER A 630 -5.45 -8.78 11.02
CA SER A 630 -6.85 -8.35 11.06
C SER A 630 -6.99 -6.88 11.44
N ARG A 631 -6.17 -6.41 12.40
CA ARG A 631 -6.24 -5.05 12.98
C ARG A 631 -5.43 -4.01 12.21
N TYR A 632 -4.29 -4.38 11.65
CA TYR A 632 -3.49 -3.47 10.84
C TYR A 632 -4.17 -3.25 9.48
N ARG A 633 -4.91 -2.15 9.37
CA ARG A 633 -5.54 -1.69 8.13
C ARG A 633 -5.29 -0.21 7.98
N LEU A 634 -4.67 0.17 6.86
CA LEU A 634 -4.40 1.59 6.56
C LEU A 634 -5.67 2.33 6.22
N ILE A 635 -6.62 1.64 5.59
CA ILE A 635 -7.98 2.13 5.38
C ILE A 635 -8.87 1.42 6.40
N ALA A 636 -9.18 2.12 7.50
CA ALA A 636 -10.00 1.59 8.58
C ALA A 636 -11.48 1.38 8.19
N GLU A 637 -11.91 2.02 7.10
CA GLU A 637 -13.30 2.07 6.69
C GLU A 637 -13.78 0.70 6.20
N ASP A 638 -14.66 0.06 6.97
CA ASP A 638 -15.37 -1.14 6.56
C ASP A 638 -16.44 -0.73 5.53
N THR A 639 -16.01 -0.54 4.28
CA THR A 639 -16.90 -0.23 3.16
C THR A 639 -17.21 -1.47 2.36
N VAL A 640 -18.43 -1.55 1.84
CA VAL A 640 -18.81 -2.56 0.85
C VAL A 640 -18.84 -1.92 -0.54
N PRO A 641 -18.45 -2.67 -1.59
CA PRO A 641 -18.61 -2.22 -2.96
C PRO A 641 -20.09 -2.31 -3.36
N VAL A 642 -20.61 -1.21 -3.91
CA VAL A 642 -21.99 -1.11 -4.37
C VAL A 642 -22.00 -0.64 -5.82
N VAL A 643 -22.61 -1.42 -6.71
CA VAL A 643 -22.82 -1.06 -8.11
C VAL A 643 -24.02 -0.13 -8.22
N VAL A 644 -23.86 0.96 -8.95
CA VAL A 644 -24.91 1.96 -9.15
C VAL A 644 -25.44 1.96 -10.59
N ASP A 645 -26.69 2.40 -10.75
CA ASP A 645 -27.30 2.61 -12.05
C ASP A 645 -26.76 3.89 -12.70
N TYR A 646 -25.54 3.82 -13.20
CA TYR A 646 -24.94 4.91 -13.95
C TYR A 646 -24.44 4.40 -15.30
N LYS A 647 -25.09 4.84 -16.38
CA LYS A 647 -24.79 4.41 -17.75
C LYS A 647 -24.77 2.88 -17.87
N ASP A 648 -23.60 2.28 -18.05
CA ASP A 648 -23.44 0.84 -18.24
C ASP A 648 -23.38 0.03 -16.93
N GLY A 649 -23.50 0.65 -15.75
CA GLY A 649 -23.24 0.00 -14.47
C GLY A 649 -23.90 -1.36 -14.27
N PHE A 650 -25.21 -1.46 -14.45
CA PHE A 650 -25.94 -2.74 -14.32
C PHE A 650 -25.65 -3.71 -15.46
N ARG A 651 -25.45 -3.22 -16.68
CA ARG A 651 -25.03 -4.07 -17.80
C ARG A 651 -23.68 -4.74 -17.51
N ARG A 652 -22.71 -4.00 -16.96
CA ARG A 652 -21.41 -4.55 -16.55
C ARG A 652 -21.53 -5.51 -15.36
N LEU A 653 -22.49 -5.28 -14.47
CA LEU A 653 -22.78 -6.20 -13.37
C LEU A 653 -23.29 -7.54 -13.91
N ASP A 654 -24.23 -7.50 -14.86
CA ASP A 654 -24.75 -8.69 -15.52
C ASP A 654 -23.66 -9.47 -16.27
N ASP A 655 -22.73 -8.76 -16.93
CA ASP A 655 -21.57 -9.37 -17.60
C ASP A 655 -20.67 -10.11 -16.58
N TRP A 656 -20.40 -9.47 -15.43
CA TRP A 656 -19.60 -10.08 -14.36
C TRP A 656 -20.31 -11.27 -13.70
N LEU A 657 -21.62 -11.19 -13.49
CA LEU A 657 -22.41 -12.30 -12.95
C LEU A 657 -22.44 -13.50 -13.89
N ARG A 658 -22.50 -13.27 -15.20
CA ARG A 658 -22.40 -14.34 -16.21
C ARG A 658 -21.00 -14.93 -16.29
N ARG A 659 -19.96 -14.09 -16.16
CA ARG A 659 -18.55 -14.46 -16.28
C ARG A 659 -17.73 -13.71 -15.23
N PRO A 660 -17.53 -14.27 -14.02
CA PRO A 660 -16.84 -13.59 -12.92
C PRO A 660 -15.32 -13.63 -13.11
N THR A 661 -14.84 -13.05 -14.21
CA THR A 661 -13.42 -12.89 -14.51
C THR A 661 -12.90 -11.58 -13.91
N LEU A 662 -11.57 -11.51 -13.72
CA LEU A 662 -10.91 -10.27 -13.27
C LEU A 662 -11.18 -9.09 -14.23
N GLU A 663 -11.32 -9.40 -15.52
CA GLU A 663 -11.62 -8.44 -16.59
C GLU A 663 -13.03 -7.87 -16.43
N ALA A 664 -14.04 -8.73 -16.26
CA ALA A 664 -15.41 -8.29 -16.05
C ALA A 664 -15.53 -7.45 -14.76
N TRP A 665 -14.79 -7.83 -13.70
CA TRP A 665 -14.72 -7.06 -12.46
C TRP A 665 -14.13 -5.64 -12.67
N ARG A 666 -13.12 -5.50 -13.53
CA ARG A 666 -12.54 -4.18 -13.88
C ARG A 666 -13.43 -3.33 -14.75
N ALA A 667 -14.10 -3.94 -15.72
CA ALA A 667 -15.12 -3.24 -16.50
C ALA A 667 -16.26 -2.71 -15.60
N LEU A 668 -16.57 -3.44 -14.53
CA LEU A 668 -17.55 -3.06 -13.52
C LEU A 668 -17.06 -1.99 -12.53
N GLN A 669 -15.80 -2.04 -12.09
CA GLN A 669 -15.23 -1.16 -11.05
C GLN A 669 -15.51 0.36 -11.23
N PRO A 670 -15.45 0.94 -12.44
CA PRO A 670 -15.84 2.33 -12.67
C PRO A 670 -17.23 2.70 -12.18
N TYR A 671 -18.15 1.73 -12.12
CA TYR A 671 -19.55 1.91 -11.74
C TYR A 671 -19.81 1.49 -10.29
N VAL A 672 -18.73 1.25 -9.52
CA VAL A 672 -18.80 0.92 -8.10
C VAL A 672 -18.58 2.16 -7.24
N VAL A 673 -19.39 2.29 -6.20
CA VAL A 673 -19.26 3.23 -5.08
C VAL A 673 -18.98 2.44 -3.81
N SER A 674 -18.07 2.93 -2.97
CA SER A 674 -17.82 2.35 -1.65
C SER A 674 -18.73 3.02 -0.61
N ILE A 675 -19.57 2.22 0.04
CA ILE A 675 -20.52 2.68 1.07
C ILE A 675 -20.10 2.06 2.41
N TYR A 676 -20.16 2.81 3.52
CA TYR A 676 -19.81 2.22 4.82
C TYR A 676 -20.80 1.11 5.20
N ARG A 677 -20.32 0.03 5.80
CA ARG A 677 -21.18 -1.08 6.25
C ARG A 677 -22.27 -0.63 7.23
N ARG A 678 -22.00 0.39 8.06
CA ARG A 678 -23.06 1.04 8.88
C ARG A 678 -24.16 1.72 8.07
N GLU A 679 -23.82 2.28 6.90
CA GLU A 679 -24.78 2.88 5.97
C GLU A 679 -25.57 1.77 5.25
N VAL A 680 -24.98 0.59 5.04
CA VAL A 680 -25.72 -0.60 4.54
C VAL A 680 -26.85 -0.98 5.48
N HIS A 681 -26.59 -1.04 6.80
CA HIS A 681 -27.62 -1.35 7.80
C HIS A 681 -28.76 -0.33 7.86
N GLN A 682 -28.50 0.92 7.46
CA GLN A 682 -29.49 1.99 7.40
C GLN A 682 -30.26 2.02 6.07
N ASN A 683 -29.77 1.32 5.04
CA ASN A 683 -30.29 1.34 3.67
C ASN A 683 -30.59 -0.07 3.15
N THR A 684 -30.97 -1.00 4.02
CA THR A 684 -31.19 -2.41 3.64
C THR A 684 -32.25 -2.57 2.56
N GLU A 685 -33.24 -1.67 2.52
CA GLU A 685 -34.30 -1.66 1.49
C GLU A 685 -33.78 -1.29 0.09
N TRP A 686 -32.65 -0.58 0.01
CA TRP A 686 -32.06 -0.05 -1.23
C TRP A 686 -30.83 -0.82 -1.69
N LEU A 687 -30.46 -1.89 -0.98
CA LEU A 687 -29.25 -2.66 -1.23
C LEU A 687 -29.59 -4.13 -1.44
N GLU A 688 -29.54 -4.55 -2.69
CA GLU A 688 -29.69 -5.96 -3.05
C GLU A 688 -28.31 -6.64 -2.94
N PRO A 689 -28.14 -7.66 -2.07
CA PRO A 689 -26.89 -8.40 -2.01
C PRO A 689 -26.69 -9.22 -3.28
N VAL A 690 -25.48 -9.14 -3.81
CA VAL A 690 -25.01 -9.88 -4.99
C VAL A 690 -23.91 -10.86 -4.55
N PHE A 691 -23.42 -11.67 -5.49
CA PHE A 691 -22.33 -12.60 -5.26
C PHE A 691 -21.05 -11.90 -4.76
N GLY A 692 -20.28 -12.59 -3.90
CA GLY A 692 -18.94 -12.14 -3.49
C GLY A 692 -18.88 -10.93 -2.55
N GLY A 693 -19.98 -10.58 -1.87
CA GLY A 693 -20.04 -9.41 -0.98
C GLY A 693 -20.18 -8.08 -1.71
N LEU A 694 -20.51 -8.13 -3.01
CA LEU A 694 -20.94 -6.99 -3.82
C LEU A 694 -22.41 -6.71 -3.59
N TYR A 695 -22.83 -5.45 -3.69
CA TYR A 695 -24.24 -5.07 -3.63
C TYR A 695 -24.66 -4.33 -4.89
N ARG A 696 -25.93 -4.42 -5.25
CA ARG A 696 -26.58 -3.58 -6.24
C ARG A 696 -27.39 -2.50 -5.53
N TRP A 697 -27.23 -1.25 -5.94
CA TRP A 697 -28.01 -0.13 -5.44
C TRP A 697 -29.36 -0.06 -6.16
N SER A 698 -30.45 -0.25 -5.44
CA SER A 698 -31.82 -0.11 -5.94
C SER A 698 -32.41 1.29 -5.68
N GLY A 699 -31.68 2.15 -4.98
CA GLY A 699 -32.06 3.56 -4.82
C GLY A 699 -31.74 4.40 -6.06
N GLY A 700 -32.06 5.69 -6.01
CA GLY A 700 -31.74 6.64 -7.06
C GLY A 700 -30.25 6.94 -7.22
N TYR A 701 -29.85 7.35 -8.42
CA TYR A 701 -28.53 7.93 -8.70
C TYR A 701 -28.69 9.28 -9.40
N ASP A 702 -28.42 10.36 -8.67
CA ASP A 702 -28.60 11.73 -9.14
C ASP A 702 -27.38 12.19 -9.98
N PRO A 703 -27.59 12.81 -11.16
CA PRO A 703 -26.49 13.28 -12.02
C PRO A 703 -25.58 14.36 -11.43
N LYS A 704 -25.98 15.06 -10.35
CA LYS A 704 -25.14 16.03 -9.63
C LYS A 704 -24.64 15.47 -8.28
N ARG A 705 -25.48 14.75 -7.53
CA ARG A 705 -25.19 14.30 -6.15
C ARG A 705 -24.55 12.91 -6.09
N GLY A 706 -24.78 12.08 -7.11
CA GLY A 706 -24.44 10.65 -7.12
C GLY A 706 -25.47 9.84 -6.36
N LEU A 707 -25.00 8.92 -5.52
CA LEU A 707 -25.88 8.05 -4.74
C LEU A 707 -26.89 8.84 -3.89
N VAL A 708 -28.19 8.61 -4.09
CA VAL A 708 -29.29 9.23 -3.33
C VAL A 708 -30.31 8.17 -2.89
N GLN A 709 -30.91 8.36 -1.72
CA GLN A 709 -32.09 7.59 -1.30
C GLN A 709 -33.27 8.11 -2.12
N SER A 710 -33.89 7.26 -2.95
CA SER A 710 -35.09 7.63 -3.70
C SER A 710 -36.32 7.55 -2.82
N PHE A 711 -37.22 8.54 -2.93
CA PHE A 711 -38.63 8.31 -2.61
C PHE A 711 -39.20 7.50 -3.78
N HIS A 712 -39.60 6.24 -3.56
CA HIS A 712 -40.49 5.60 -4.53
C HIS A 712 -41.84 6.29 -4.44
N ASP A 713 -42.20 7.06 -5.45
CA ASP A 713 -43.60 7.38 -5.71
C ASP A 713 -44.24 6.08 -6.24
N PRO A 714 -45.29 5.54 -5.58
CA PRO A 714 -46.00 4.34 -6.07
C PRO A 714 -46.53 4.46 -7.50
N SER A 715 -46.60 5.68 -8.05
CA SER A 715 -46.99 5.92 -9.44
C SER A 715 -45.92 5.55 -10.49
N ASP A 716 -44.64 5.42 -10.10
CA ASP A 716 -43.55 5.03 -11.02
C ASP A 716 -43.52 3.51 -11.33
N LEU A 717 -44.36 2.71 -10.67
CA LEU A 717 -44.56 1.28 -10.94
C LEU A 717 -45.70 1.01 -11.94
N ILE A 718 -46.29 2.05 -12.53
CA ILE A 718 -47.32 1.93 -13.58
C ILE A 718 -46.82 2.61 -14.86
N ALA A 719 -46.04 1.88 -15.66
CA ALA A 719 -45.91 2.05 -17.10
C ALA A 719 -45.54 0.73 -17.78
#